data_AF-A0A9Q9DWB5-F1
#
_entry.id   AF-A0A9Q9DWB5-F1
#
_cell.length_a   1.000
_cell.length_b   1.000
_cell.length_c   1.000
_cell.angle_alpha   90.00
_cell.angle_beta   90.00
_cell.angle_gamma   90.00
#
_symmetry.space_group_name_H-M   'P 1'
#
loop_
_entity.id
_entity.type
_entity.pdbx_description
1 polymer ?
#
loop_
_entity_poly.entity_id
_entity_poly.type
_entity_poly.pdbx_seq_one_letter_code
_entity_poly.pdbx_strand_id
1 'polypeptide(L)'
;MASAAEKSTAQGIEYASDASVDVAVAYEEGKVQGLGETIICTDEDNKRILRKTDTWMLSLLCMVYFLQSADKGIIGLTAVYGLKTDAHLKGNDYSNIGNIGYYAQLAVQPLAAWILVKLRYRQVLPVIIVCWGISVAGGLGGSKNYAGLLASRFFLGAFEAAVVPLFSMITIAFYRRSEQPFRVACWYSCYGLSTLISAPIVYGFGRIHSAHLYRYQIVYLFFGLLTIVIGAFTYWWAHDSPGEARFLTPEDRLKAIERVKANQQGIVSHKFNWAHVFEAWTEPKYWLYMIMVIAVNAGAAVSSVFGAIILQNLAGFTADEAVLLNMPFGALQFVSILLASWLAYRFKRKSPFLLGLVTIVIVGVALMVALPKTKANKGGLLAGYYLIAFVYAINPLLISWMGANCAGQTKKAVYYTSFNAGNAVGNIITPYIFDKKFAPQYVNALKGILAIWCILWGVVIVQMFVITWMQKKKCDEREAAGLPRNPIDYSMSGHQQDADADVHAENGLQDMTDRENIYFQLAHLAVAIRIVPTFVTPSVSPVTFGVTPFALNISQRSRGCPRASLPIYRMTGPLSRLFYYILIPCISIVLYSLYTPAQHPTQPMPVPSSAREVATALLAEKGLQLKSLERIQSLWAGYGEISRVTAVPVSASTAPSESYVLKLVTPPPTKADDEGHTRKILSYRVEQYFYTHLAPQMPSSLPVAQCIASINKHNADGTSITAMLLSDLKQQYPVAGEKRAVLTDTQVFAALDWLSGFHGFWWSRVKSFAPSSLVLPPLEEVQRHGQDTDEKSVWLNGGYTYLATRRKEYASLVEYDDTEWSALLTSRVEGHELSIAEMVAVFLAPKGSGGTPIDKYQTLIHGDVKSENLFTSTSGKDVAFYDFQYTGLGLGVCDLAKYFTCSVPLSMLVADQHVPEKLPMQTGEEQLLRRYWERLRETGEREYDWATFIRHWEVALVDWLRFQASWGFWGNTEWLEARVRSVLSDEEWRGFLISNRVETLACAFYAWWSHGMIVEIYPTTLPLLSSKATPDNKIAKIIFLFNNTKLLEWPSGKASHLY
;
A
#
# COMPACT_ATOMS: atom_id res chain seq x y z
N MET A 1 -16.15 -45.18 21.10
CA MET A 1 -16.61 -43.81 20.82
C MET A 1 -15.61 -42.97 20.00
N ALA A 2 -14.33 -43.33 19.89
CA ALA A 2 -13.35 -42.58 19.09
C ALA A 2 -13.50 -42.72 17.55
N SER A 3 -14.11 -43.80 17.04
CA SER A 3 -14.27 -44.00 15.58
C SER A 3 -15.50 -43.27 14.97
N ALA A 4 -16.44 -42.79 15.80
CA ALA A 4 -17.61 -42.05 15.34
C ALA A 4 -17.34 -40.53 15.19
N ALA A 5 -16.40 -39.98 15.95
CA ALA A 5 -16.05 -38.56 15.89
C ALA A 5 -15.23 -38.20 14.63
N GLU A 6 -14.36 -39.09 14.15
CA GLU A 6 -13.63 -38.86 12.89
C GLU A 6 -14.55 -38.92 11.65
N LYS A 7 -15.62 -39.73 11.68
CA LYS A 7 -16.61 -39.76 10.59
C LYS A 7 -17.56 -38.56 10.59
N SER A 8 -17.85 -37.97 11.76
CA SER A 8 -18.66 -36.74 11.86
C SER A 8 -17.92 -35.51 11.31
N THR A 9 -16.59 -35.49 11.40
CA THR A 9 -15.78 -34.36 10.91
C THR A 9 -15.54 -34.44 9.40
N ALA A 10 -15.56 -35.65 8.83
CA ALA A 10 -15.47 -35.86 7.38
C ALA A 10 -16.81 -35.59 6.65
N GLN A 11 -17.96 -35.86 7.27
CA GLN A 11 -19.27 -35.62 6.66
C GLN A 11 -19.71 -34.14 6.66
N GLY A 12 -19.10 -33.29 7.47
CA GLY A 12 -19.34 -31.83 7.45
C GLY A 12 -18.65 -31.08 6.31
N ILE A 13 -17.74 -31.72 5.57
CA ILE A 13 -16.94 -31.08 4.51
C ILE A 13 -17.47 -31.39 3.10
N GLU A 14 -18.29 -32.45 2.94
CA GLU A 14 -18.80 -32.86 1.62
C GLU A 14 -20.06 -32.12 1.13
N TYR A 15 -20.69 -31.26 1.96
CA TYR A 15 -21.87 -30.47 1.55
C TYR A 15 -21.62 -28.95 1.43
N ALA A 16 -20.37 -28.47 1.53
CA ALA A 16 -20.03 -27.04 1.63
C ALA A 16 -19.29 -26.44 0.41
N SER A 17 -19.38 -27.06 -0.78
CA SER A 17 -18.66 -26.53 -1.96
C SER A 17 -19.22 -25.19 -2.46
N ASP A 18 -20.53 -24.95 -2.33
CA ASP A 18 -21.16 -23.71 -2.77
C ASP A 18 -21.15 -22.63 -1.67
N ALA A 19 -21.40 -23.00 -0.41
CA ALA A 19 -21.37 -22.05 0.72
C ALA A 19 -19.99 -21.42 0.96
N SER A 20 -18.90 -22.14 0.65
CA SER A 20 -17.53 -21.64 0.82
C SER A 20 -17.09 -20.65 -0.27
N VAL A 21 -17.73 -20.68 -1.45
CA VAL A 21 -17.55 -19.65 -2.49
C VAL A 21 -18.11 -18.33 -1.98
N ASP A 22 -19.30 -18.35 -1.38
CA ASP A 22 -19.97 -17.16 -0.87
C ASP A 22 -19.18 -16.49 0.27
N VAL A 23 -18.53 -17.28 1.13
CA VAL A 23 -17.70 -16.74 2.22
C VAL A 23 -16.44 -16.04 1.70
N ALA A 24 -15.74 -16.63 0.73
CA ALA A 24 -14.53 -16.02 0.15
C ALA A 24 -14.86 -14.73 -0.62
N VAL A 25 -15.98 -14.72 -1.37
CA VAL A 25 -16.47 -13.53 -2.07
C VAL A 25 -16.92 -12.45 -1.09
N ALA A 26 -17.65 -12.82 -0.03
CA ALA A 26 -18.07 -11.87 0.99
C ALA A 26 -16.89 -11.30 1.79
N TYR A 27 -15.82 -12.08 2.00
CA TYR A 27 -14.55 -11.60 2.57
C TYR A 27 -13.83 -10.63 1.62
N GLU A 28 -13.78 -10.94 0.32
CA GLU A 28 -13.21 -10.06 -0.71
C GLU A 28 -13.97 -8.73 -0.87
N GLU A 29 -15.29 -8.76 -0.79
CA GLU A 29 -16.17 -7.58 -0.85
C GLU A 29 -16.18 -6.76 0.45
N GLY A 30 -15.44 -7.20 1.48
CA GLY A 30 -15.39 -6.53 2.79
C GLY A 30 -16.68 -6.64 3.61
N LYS A 31 -17.60 -7.54 3.21
CA LYS A 31 -18.87 -7.82 3.93
C LYS A 31 -18.67 -8.71 5.15
N VAL A 32 -17.56 -9.46 5.21
CA VAL A 32 -17.16 -10.26 6.37
C VAL A 32 -15.82 -9.72 6.89
N GLN A 33 -15.80 -9.22 8.12
CA GLN A 33 -14.61 -8.72 8.79
C GLN A 33 -14.11 -9.77 9.80
N GLY A 34 -12.79 -9.86 10.04
CA GLY A 34 -12.20 -10.76 11.03
C GLY A 34 -11.62 -12.10 10.55
N LEU A 35 -11.85 -12.52 9.29
CA LEU A 35 -11.27 -13.76 8.74
C LEU A 35 -9.76 -13.67 8.46
N GLY A 36 -9.23 -12.47 8.16
CA GLY A 36 -7.82 -12.28 7.78
C GLY A 36 -6.81 -12.69 8.85
N GLU A 37 -7.23 -12.69 10.12
CA GLU A 37 -6.36 -12.96 11.27
C GLU A 37 -6.13 -14.46 11.51
N THR A 38 -6.98 -15.33 10.94
CA THR A 38 -6.88 -16.79 11.05
C THR A 38 -6.19 -17.44 9.84
N ILE A 39 -5.95 -16.70 8.77
CA ILE A 39 -5.44 -17.23 7.50
C ILE A 39 -3.94 -16.93 7.36
N ILE A 40 -3.10 -17.78 7.93
CA ILE A 40 -1.64 -17.68 7.75
C ILE A 40 -1.27 -18.21 6.36
N CYS A 41 -0.82 -17.33 5.47
CA CYS A 41 -0.27 -17.72 4.16
C CYS A 41 1.23 -17.95 4.28
N THR A 42 1.67 -19.22 4.36
CA THR A 42 3.09 -19.59 4.36
C THR A 42 3.75 -19.28 3.01
N ASP A 43 5.08 -19.14 2.97
CA ASP A 43 5.85 -18.95 1.73
C ASP A 43 5.70 -20.12 0.72
N GLU A 44 5.38 -21.32 1.21
CA GLU A 44 5.10 -22.49 0.39
C GLU A 44 3.72 -22.42 -0.26
N ASP A 45 2.68 -22.09 0.52
CA ASP A 45 1.33 -21.83 0.00
C ASP A 45 1.34 -20.71 -1.04
N ASN A 46 2.12 -19.66 -0.76
CA ASN A 46 2.36 -18.53 -1.64
C ASN A 46 2.89 -18.97 -3.03
N LYS A 47 3.91 -19.85 -3.07
CA LYS A 47 4.43 -20.37 -4.35
C LYS A 47 3.45 -21.32 -5.04
N ARG A 48 2.73 -22.15 -4.28
CA ARG A 48 1.73 -23.08 -4.82
C ARG A 48 0.58 -22.35 -5.49
N ILE A 49 -0.04 -21.39 -4.80
CA ILE A 49 -1.17 -20.58 -5.30
C ILE A 49 -0.74 -19.79 -6.54
N LEU A 50 0.47 -19.21 -6.52
CA LEU A 50 1.02 -18.48 -7.68
C LEU A 50 1.17 -19.39 -8.91
N ARG A 51 1.74 -20.59 -8.75
CA ARG A 51 1.93 -21.53 -9.86
C ARG A 51 0.58 -21.98 -10.44
N LYS A 52 -0.39 -22.28 -9.59
CA LYS A 52 -1.76 -22.62 -10.04
C LYS A 52 -2.38 -21.46 -10.82
N THR A 53 -2.28 -20.24 -10.29
CA THR A 53 -2.80 -19.03 -10.94
C THR A 53 -2.10 -18.75 -12.27
N ASP A 54 -0.77 -18.88 -12.35
CA ASP A 54 -0.01 -18.74 -13.61
C ASP A 54 -0.40 -19.83 -14.63
N THR A 55 -0.65 -21.07 -14.18
CA THR A 55 -1.02 -22.16 -15.08
C THR A 55 -2.42 -21.98 -15.67
N TRP A 56 -3.34 -21.36 -14.94
CA TRP A 56 -4.73 -21.17 -15.37
C TRP A 56 -5.00 -19.79 -15.96
N MET A 57 -4.73 -18.72 -15.23
CA MET A 57 -5.08 -17.36 -15.64
C MET A 57 -4.08 -16.82 -16.67
N LEU A 58 -2.77 -16.94 -16.42
CA LEU A 58 -1.78 -16.39 -17.36
C LEU A 58 -1.80 -17.12 -18.70
N SER A 59 -2.03 -18.44 -18.72
CA SER A 59 -2.16 -19.21 -19.96
C SER A 59 -3.36 -18.79 -20.81
N LEU A 60 -4.51 -18.49 -20.18
CA LEU A 60 -5.67 -17.90 -20.85
C LEU A 60 -5.33 -16.54 -21.49
N LEU A 61 -4.73 -15.64 -20.70
CA LEU A 61 -4.33 -14.31 -21.19
C LEU A 61 -3.34 -14.42 -22.37
N CYS A 62 -2.37 -15.34 -22.27
CA CYS A 62 -1.40 -15.61 -23.34
C CYS A 62 -2.09 -16.14 -24.61
N MET A 63 -3.01 -17.10 -24.49
CA MET A 63 -3.70 -17.70 -25.63
C MET A 63 -4.57 -16.68 -26.37
N VAL A 64 -5.37 -15.90 -25.64
CA VAL A 64 -6.25 -14.90 -26.25
C VAL A 64 -5.43 -13.76 -26.87
N TYR A 65 -4.36 -13.30 -26.21
CA TYR A 65 -3.50 -12.25 -26.78
C TYR A 65 -2.72 -12.74 -28.01
N PHE A 66 -2.32 -14.02 -28.04
CA PHE A 66 -1.73 -14.65 -29.22
C PHE A 66 -2.68 -14.59 -30.43
N LEU A 67 -3.95 -14.96 -30.24
CA LEU A 67 -4.98 -14.86 -31.28
C LEU A 67 -5.19 -13.42 -31.72
N GLN A 68 -5.21 -12.47 -30.78
CA GLN A 68 -5.44 -11.06 -31.09
C GLN A 68 -4.32 -10.51 -31.95
N SER A 69 -3.09 -10.84 -31.60
CA SER A 69 -1.94 -10.47 -32.40
C SER A 69 -1.94 -11.15 -33.77
N ALA A 70 -2.43 -12.39 -33.87
CA ALA A 70 -2.47 -13.12 -35.13
C ALA A 70 -3.45 -12.43 -36.10
N ASP A 71 -4.67 -12.15 -35.63
CA ASP A 71 -5.73 -11.51 -36.43
C ASP A 71 -5.33 -10.13 -36.95
N LYS A 72 -4.63 -9.32 -36.13
CA LYS A 72 -4.04 -8.05 -36.57
C LYS A 72 -2.92 -8.23 -37.58
N GLY A 73 -2.04 -9.22 -37.39
CA GLY A 73 -0.86 -9.45 -38.23
C GLY A 73 -1.17 -10.06 -39.60
N ILE A 74 -2.25 -10.84 -39.71
CA ILE A 74 -2.60 -11.57 -40.94
C ILE A 74 -2.84 -10.63 -42.12
N ILE A 75 -3.34 -9.41 -41.92
CA ILE A 75 -3.53 -8.46 -43.03
C ILE A 75 -2.21 -8.12 -43.73
N GLY A 76 -1.13 -7.94 -42.98
CA GLY A 76 0.20 -7.63 -43.52
C GLY A 76 0.81 -8.83 -44.24
N LEU A 77 0.62 -10.03 -43.70
CA LEU A 77 1.14 -11.27 -44.30
C LEU A 77 0.36 -11.68 -45.56
N THR A 78 -0.97 -11.51 -45.56
CA THR A 78 -1.84 -11.83 -46.71
C THR A 78 -1.82 -10.78 -47.82
N ALA A 79 -1.38 -9.55 -47.52
CA ALA A 79 -1.19 -8.50 -48.54
C ALA A 79 -0.20 -8.90 -49.64
N VAL A 80 0.78 -9.74 -49.31
CA VAL A 80 1.79 -10.26 -50.24
C VAL A 80 1.22 -11.38 -51.13
N TYR A 81 0.15 -12.05 -50.70
CA TYR A 81 -0.53 -13.13 -51.43
C TYR A 81 -1.72 -12.65 -52.29
N GLY A 82 -1.69 -11.40 -52.76
CA GLY A 82 -2.67 -10.91 -53.73
C GLY A 82 -3.95 -10.29 -53.16
N LEU A 83 -4.04 -10.02 -51.85
CA LEU A 83 -5.22 -9.35 -51.25
C LEU A 83 -5.60 -8.04 -51.99
N LYS A 84 -4.61 -7.27 -52.44
CA LYS A 84 -4.84 -6.01 -53.16
C LYS A 84 -5.41 -6.22 -54.57
N THR A 85 -4.96 -7.27 -55.27
CA THR A 85 -5.38 -7.60 -56.63
C THR A 85 -6.75 -8.26 -56.63
N ASP A 86 -6.96 -9.18 -55.70
CA ASP A 86 -8.12 -10.07 -55.67
C ASP A 86 -9.37 -9.39 -55.07
N ALA A 87 -9.18 -8.38 -54.21
CA ALA A 87 -10.27 -7.56 -53.65
C ALA A 87 -10.45 -6.20 -54.35
N HIS A 88 -9.79 -5.98 -55.50
CA HIS A 88 -9.88 -4.77 -56.32
C HIS A 88 -9.65 -3.43 -55.56
N LEU A 89 -8.68 -3.38 -54.66
CA LEU A 89 -8.40 -2.21 -53.83
C LEU A 89 -7.69 -1.11 -54.63
N LYS A 90 -8.22 0.13 -54.62
CA LYS A 90 -7.65 1.28 -55.33
C LYS A 90 -7.03 2.28 -54.35
N GLY A 91 -6.10 3.12 -54.81
CA GLY A 91 -5.63 4.27 -54.02
C GLY A 91 -5.18 3.92 -52.59
N ASN A 92 -5.82 4.54 -51.60
CA ASN A 92 -5.59 4.37 -50.16
C ASN A 92 -6.52 3.34 -49.50
N ASP A 93 -7.29 2.56 -50.28
CA ASP A 93 -8.29 1.62 -49.76
C ASP A 93 -7.67 0.57 -48.83
N TYR A 94 -6.46 0.08 -49.15
CA TYR A 94 -5.72 -0.84 -48.29
C TYR A 94 -5.36 -0.21 -46.92
N SER A 95 -4.91 1.04 -46.93
CA SER A 95 -4.61 1.79 -45.71
C SER A 95 -5.88 2.06 -44.90
N ASN A 96 -7.00 2.36 -45.57
CA ASN A 96 -8.30 2.58 -44.93
C ASN A 96 -8.85 1.30 -44.28
N ILE A 97 -8.70 0.13 -44.93
CA ILE A 97 -9.05 -1.17 -44.34
C ILE A 97 -8.17 -1.49 -43.13
N GLY A 98 -6.89 -1.13 -43.18
CA GLY A 98 -5.99 -1.25 -42.03
C GLY A 98 -6.38 -0.33 -40.86
N ASN A 99 -6.82 0.89 -41.16
CA ASN A 99 -7.10 1.93 -40.16
C ASN A 99 -8.51 1.84 -39.54
N ILE A 100 -9.51 1.32 -40.25
CA ILE A 100 -10.90 1.33 -39.77
C ILE A 100 -11.10 0.58 -38.45
N GLY A 101 -10.35 -0.51 -38.24
CA GLY A 101 -10.37 -1.23 -36.96
C GLY A 101 -9.86 -0.36 -35.80
N TYR A 102 -8.86 0.48 -36.04
CA TYR A 102 -8.35 1.40 -35.01
C TYR A 102 -9.31 2.57 -34.76
N TYR A 103 -10.02 3.07 -35.77
CA TYR A 103 -11.10 4.06 -35.55
C TYR A 103 -12.23 3.49 -34.68
N ALA A 104 -12.64 2.24 -34.95
CA ALA A 104 -13.62 1.54 -34.14
C ALA A 104 -13.12 1.34 -32.69
N GLN A 105 -11.87 0.92 -32.53
CA GLN A 105 -11.25 0.79 -31.20
C GLN A 105 -11.28 2.11 -30.43
N LEU A 106 -10.96 3.23 -31.08
CA LEU A 106 -10.96 4.56 -30.46
C LEU A 106 -12.37 4.97 -30.01
N ALA A 107 -13.39 4.76 -30.85
CA ALA A 107 -14.78 5.10 -30.55
C ALA A 107 -15.35 4.30 -29.37
N VAL A 108 -14.92 3.04 -29.22
CA VAL A 108 -15.42 2.13 -28.17
C VAL A 108 -14.70 2.32 -26.83
N GLN A 109 -13.58 3.06 -26.74
CA GLN A 109 -12.82 3.18 -25.48
C GLN A 109 -13.63 3.72 -24.28
N PRO A 110 -14.48 4.76 -24.41
CA PRO A 110 -15.28 5.24 -23.28
C PRO A 110 -16.27 4.18 -22.79
N LEU A 111 -16.88 3.44 -23.73
CA LEU A 111 -17.78 2.33 -23.43
C LEU A 111 -17.00 1.19 -22.75
N ALA A 112 -15.80 0.86 -23.23
CA ALA A 112 -14.93 -0.14 -22.62
C ALA A 112 -14.56 0.23 -21.17
N ALA A 113 -14.28 1.52 -20.90
CA ALA A 113 -13.98 2.00 -19.55
C ALA A 113 -15.15 1.78 -18.58
N TRP A 114 -16.38 2.02 -19.06
CA TRP A 114 -17.59 1.77 -18.29
C TRP A 114 -17.84 0.27 -18.06
N ILE A 115 -17.70 -0.55 -19.11
CA ILE A 115 -17.84 -2.02 -19.06
C ILE A 115 -16.88 -2.63 -18.03
N LEU A 116 -15.61 -2.17 -18.00
CA LEU A 116 -14.57 -2.67 -17.10
C LEU A 116 -14.88 -2.48 -15.61
N VAL A 117 -15.71 -1.49 -15.25
CA VAL A 117 -16.07 -1.22 -13.85
C VAL A 117 -17.41 -1.85 -13.50
N LYS A 118 -18.37 -1.83 -14.43
CA LYS A 118 -19.76 -2.25 -14.17
C LYS A 118 -20.05 -3.73 -14.39
N LEU A 119 -19.38 -4.38 -15.34
CA LEU A 119 -19.70 -5.75 -15.75
C LEU A 119 -18.66 -6.75 -15.27
N ARG A 120 -19.11 -7.99 -15.04
CA ARG A 120 -18.26 -9.12 -14.68
C ARG A 120 -17.48 -9.62 -15.90
N TYR A 121 -16.16 -9.71 -15.76
CA TYR A 121 -15.21 -10.07 -16.81
C TYR A 121 -15.51 -11.43 -17.45
N ARG A 122 -15.94 -12.40 -16.64
CA ARG A 122 -16.29 -13.77 -17.03
C ARG A 122 -17.42 -13.84 -18.05
N GLN A 123 -18.37 -12.91 -17.98
CA GLN A 123 -19.50 -12.85 -18.91
C GLN A 123 -19.14 -12.07 -20.17
N VAL A 124 -18.37 -10.99 -20.04
CA VAL A 124 -18.03 -10.12 -21.17
C VAL A 124 -16.97 -10.74 -22.09
N LEU A 125 -15.92 -11.34 -21.51
CA LEU A 125 -14.76 -11.83 -22.26
C LEU A 125 -15.11 -12.87 -23.34
N PRO A 126 -15.92 -13.91 -23.07
CA PRO A 126 -16.29 -14.90 -24.09
C PRO A 126 -17.13 -14.29 -25.21
N VAL A 127 -18.06 -13.40 -24.87
CA VAL A 127 -18.94 -12.74 -25.85
C VAL A 127 -18.12 -11.90 -26.82
N ILE A 128 -17.17 -11.10 -26.32
CA ILE A 128 -16.31 -10.28 -27.19
C ILE A 128 -15.40 -11.13 -28.06
N ILE A 129 -14.84 -12.24 -27.56
CA ILE A 129 -13.96 -13.12 -28.34
C ILE A 129 -14.75 -13.86 -29.42
N VAL A 130 -15.95 -14.36 -29.12
CA VAL A 130 -16.80 -15.04 -30.11
C VAL A 130 -17.27 -14.06 -31.18
N CYS A 131 -17.73 -12.86 -30.80
CA CYS A 131 -18.14 -11.82 -31.77
C CYS A 131 -16.98 -11.34 -32.64
N TRP A 132 -15.79 -11.21 -32.05
CA TRP A 132 -14.54 -10.99 -32.76
C TRP A 132 -14.27 -12.13 -33.76
N GLY A 133 -14.23 -13.38 -33.32
CA GLY A 133 -13.96 -14.53 -34.17
C GLY A 133 -14.97 -14.67 -35.34
N ILE A 134 -16.25 -14.37 -35.09
CA ILE A 134 -17.29 -14.31 -36.15
C ILE A 134 -16.98 -13.20 -37.16
N SER A 135 -16.52 -12.03 -36.70
CA SER A 135 -16.12 -10.92 -37.58
C SER A 135 -14.93 -11.29 -38.48
N VAL A 136 -14.01 -12.13 -37.98
CA VAL A 136 -12.87 -12.64 -38.75
C VAL A 136 -13.29 -13.76 -39.71
N ALA A 137 -13.93 -14.81 -39.21
CA ALA A 137 -14.32 -15.98 -40.02
C ALA A 137 -15.43 -15.64 -41.02
N GLY A 138 -16.54 -15.08 -40.54
CA GLY A 138 -17.73 -14.76 -41.34
C GLY A 138 -17.56 -13.48 -42.15
N GLY A 139 -16.95 -12.45 -41.56
CA GLY A 139 -16.77 -11.15 -42.21
C GLY A 139 -15.59 -11.12 -43.17
N LEU A 140 -14.36 -11.31 -42.68
CA LEU A 140 -13.14 -11.22 -43.49
C LEU A 140 -12.91 -12.43 -44.40
N GLY A 141 -13.26 -13.64 -43.94
CA GLY A 141 -13.20 -14.86 -44.75
C GLY A 141 -14.24 -14.89 -45.88
N GLY A 142 -15.44 -14.33 -45.64
CA GLY A 142 -16.54 -14.32 -46.61
C GLY A 142 -16.56 -13.13 -47.57
N SER A 143 -15.89 -12.03 -47.25
CA SER A 143 -15.92 -10.81 -48.05
C SER A 143 -15.07 -10.92 -49.33
N LYS A 144 -15.63 -10.44 -50.45
CA LYS A 144 -14.93 -10.30 -51.74
C LYS A 144 -14.76 -8.84 -52.20
N ASN A 145 -15.39 -7.91 -51.48
CA ASN A 145 -15.51 -6.50 -51.87
C ASN A 145 -14.96 -5.57 -50.77
N TYR A 146 -14.54 -4.38 -51.16
CA TYR A 146 -14.04 -3.33 -50.26
C TYR A 146 -14.95 -3.07 -49.04
N ALA A 147 -16.25 -2.89 -49.28
CA ALA A 147 -17.23 -2.57 -48.22
C ALA A 147 -17.36 -3.70 -47.18
N GLY A 148 -17.34 -4.97 -47.62
CA GLY A 148 -17.42 -6.11 -46.71
C GLY A 148 -16.16 -6.24 -45.83
N LEU A 149 -14.98 -6.05 -46.43
CA LEU A 149 -13.71 -6.03 -45.69
C LEU A 149 -13.67 -4.87 -44.68
N LEU A 150 -14.19 -3.70 -45.06
CA LEU A 150 -14.25 -2.51 -44.20
C LEU A 150 -15.17 -2.72 -42.99
N ALA A 151 -16.41 -3.19 -43.22
CA ALA A 151 -17.39 -3.43 -42.16
C ALA A 151 -16.90 -4.50 -41.17
N SER A 152 -16.37 -5.61 -41.68
CA SER A 152 -15.84 -6.70 -40.86
C SER A 152 -14.68 -6.24 -39.98
N ARG A 153 -13.80 -5.39 -40.51
CA ARG A 153 -12.68 -4.78 -39.77
C ARG A 153 -13.13 -3.76 -38.74
N PHE A 154 -14.20 -3.03 -39.00
CA PHE A 154 -14.79 -2.12 -38.01
C PHE A 154 -15.31 -2.89 -36.79
N PHE A 155 -16.11 -3.94 -37.00
CA PHE A 155 -16.63 -4.77 -35.90
C PHE A 155 -15.52 -5.51 -35.16
N LEU A 156 -14.55 -6.07 -35.89
CA LEU A 156 -13.33 -6.63 -35.31
C LEU A 156 -12.66 -5.66 -34.34
N GLY A 157 -12.43 -4.41 -34.79
CA GLY A 157 -11.85 -3.37 -33.95
C GLY A 157 -12.70 -3.05 -32.72
N ALA A 158 -14.02 -2.93 -32.89
CA ALA A 158 -14.94 -2.65 -31.79
C ALA A 158 -14.90 -3.71 -30.69
N PHE A 159 -14.91 -5.01 -31.04
CA PHE A 159 -14.91 -6.10 -30.07
C PHE A 159 -13.56 -6.28 -29.37
N GLU A 160 -12.45 -6.05 -30.08
CA GLU A 160 -11.11 -6.15 -29.49
C GLU A 160 -10.73 -4.98 -28.56
N ALA A 161 -11.49 -3.88 -28.60
CA ALA A 161 -11.15 -2.62 -27.95
C ALA A 161 -10.95 -2.72 -26.43
N ALA A 162 -11.61 -3.67 -25.77
CA ALA A 162 -11.58 -3.84 -24.32
C ALA A 162 -10.53 -4.86 -23.82
N VAL A 163 -9.92 -5.65 -24.72
CA VAL A 163 -9.10 -6.83 -24.33
C VAL A 163 -7.85 -6.44 -23.53
N VAL A 164 -7.03 -5.51 -24.02
CA VAL A 164 -5.78 -5.08 -23.33
C VAL A 164 -6.06 -4.43 -21.97
N PRO A 165 -7.03 -3.49 -21.85
CA PRO A 165 -7.43 -2.96 -20.55
C PRO A 165 -7.93 -4.04 -19.59
N LEU A 166 -8.77 -4.96 -20.07
CA LEU A 166 -9.30 -6.06 -19.29
C LEU A 166 -8.20 -6.97 -18.75
N PHE A 167 -7.20 -7.29 -19.57
CA PHE A 167 -6.09 -8.14 -19.16
C PHE A 167 -5.21 -7.46 -18.11
N SER A 168 -5.05 -6.14 -18.22
CA SER A 168 -4.33 -5.34 -17.23
C SER A 168 -5.06 -5.34 -15.88
N MET A 169 -6.39 -5.21 -15.88
CA MET A 169 -7.22 -5.28 -14.66
C MET A 169 -7.20 -6.67 -14.03
N ILE A 170 -7.33 -7.74 -14.83
CA ILE A 170 -7.23 -9.13 -14.34
C ILE A 170 -5.84 -9.39 -13.73
N THR A 171 -4.76 -8.91 -14.38
CA THR A 171 -3.41 -9.08 -13.84
C THR A 171 -3.24 -8.38 -12.49
N ILE A 172 -3.92 -7.26 -12.27
CA ILE A 172 -3.90 -6.55 -10.99
C ILE A 172 -4.69 -7.29 -9.91
N ALA A 173 -5.84 -7.87 -10.28
CA ALA A 173 -6.72 -8.57 -9.35
C ALA A 173 -6.12 -9.90 -8.83
N PHE A 174 -5.34 -10.61 -9.65
CA PHE A 174 -4.82 -11.94 -9.29
C PHE A 174 -3.37 -11.95 -8.80
N TYR A 175 -2.60 -10.88 -9.00
CA TYR A 175 -1.15 -10.86 -8.73
C TYR A 175 -0.70 -9.73 -7.83
N ARG A 176 0.37 -9.96 -7.07
CA ARG A 176 1.00 -8.91 -6.25
C ARG A 176 1.73 -7.87 -7.09
N ARG A 177 1.89 -6.64 -6.59
CA ARG A 177 2.58 -5.53 -7.29
C ARG A 177 3.98 -5.90 -7.77
N SER A 178 4.73 -6.65 -6.96
CA SER A 178 6.05 -7.17 -7.33
C SER A 178 6.00 -8.18 -8.48
N GLU A 179 4.89 -8.89 -8.63
CA GLU A 179 4.70 -9.97 -9.59
C GLU A 179 4.15 -9.49 -10.94
N GLN A 180 3.28 -8.49 -10.93
CA GLN A 180 2.58 -7.95 -12.11
C GLN A 180 3.48 -7.65 -13.32
N PRO A 181 4.64 -6.97 -13.21
CA PRO A 181 5.45 -6.57 -14.37
C PRO A 181 5.87 -7.74 -15.26
N PHE A 182 6.25 -8.86 -14.64
CA PHE A 182 6.68 -10.04 -15.39
C PHE A 182 5.51 -10.73 -16.10
N ARG A 183 4.32 -10.74 -15.48
CA ARG A 183 3.12 -11.38 -16.07
C ARG A 183 2.58 -10.57 -17.23
N VAL A 184 2.59 -9.24 -17.09
CA VAL A 184 2.34 -8.32 -18.21
C VAL A 184 3.27 -8.62 -19.37
N ALA A 185 4.56 -8.82 -19.11
CA ALA A 185 5.51 -9.19 -20.14
C ALA A 185 5.22 -10.55 -20.77
N CYS A 186 4.83 -11.57 -19.98
CA CYS A 186 4.51 -12.90 -20.47
C CYS A 186 3.36 -12.88 -21.49
N TRP A 187 2.19 -12.35 -21.12
CA TRP A 187 1.07 -12.33 -22.08
C TRP A 187 1.35 -11.36 -23.24
N TYR A 188 2.04 -10.24 -23.00
CA TYR A 188 2.39 -9.31 -24.09
C TYR A 188 3.42 -9.91 -25.07
N SER A 189 4.31 -10.79 -24.59
CA SER A 189 5.30 -11.48 -25.43
C SER A 189 4.66 -12.39 -26.47
N CYS A 190 3.43 -12.84 -26.25
CA CYS A 190 2.65 -13.60 -27.22
C CYS A 190 2.44 -12.85 -28.55
N TYR A 191 2.64 -11.52 -28.57
CA TYR A 191 2.72 -10.76 -29.83
C TYR A 191 3.87 -11.25 -30.74
N GLY A 192 5.06 -11.44 -30.18
CA GLY A 192 6.23 -11.95 -30.89
C GLY A 192 6.04 -13.42 -31.29
N LEU A 193 5.49 -14.22 -30.37
CA LEU A 193 5.17 -15.63 -30.63
C LEU A 193 4.15 -15.78 -31.76
N SER A 194 3.14 -14.92 -31.79
CA SER A 194 2.14 -14.86 -32.86
C SER A 194 2.75 -14.52 -34.20
N THR A 195 3.65 -13.54 -34.25
CA THR A 195 4.38 -13.22 -35.50
C THR A 195 5.26 -14.38 -35.96
N LEU A 196 5.94 -15.06 -35.03
CA LEU A 196 6.79 -16.22 -35.30
C LEU A 196 6.00 -17.41 -35.87
N ILE A 197 4.84 -17.72 -35.28
CA ILE A 197 4.02 -18.89 -35.65
C ILE A 197 3.08 -18.61 -36.83
N SER A 198 2.57 -17.39 -36.96
CA SER A 198 1.65 -17.03 -38.05
C SER A 198 2.36 -17.01 -39.41
N ALA A 199 3.63 -16.62 -39.48
CA ALA A 199 4.39 -16.60 -40.72
C ALA A 199 4.44 -17.96 -41.46
N PRO A 200 4.83 -19.09 -40.84
CA PRO A 200 4.82 -20.39 -41.50
C PRO A 200 3.41 -20.91 -41.81
N ILE A 201 2.42 -20.61 -40.96
CA ILE A 201 1.01 -20.98 -41.20
C ILE A 201 0.49 -20.29 -42.46
N VAL A 202 0.69 -18.97 -42.57
CA VAL A 202 0.29 -18.20 -43.75
C VAL A 202 1.05 -18.64 -45.00
N TYR A 203 2.33 -18.98 -44.87
CA TYR A 203 3.13 -19.56 -45.96
C TYR A 203 2.57 -20.91 -46.45
N GLY A 204 2.14 -21.79 -45.54
CA GLY A 204 1.50 -23.06 -45.89
C GLY A 204 0.16 -22.86 -46.61
N PHE A 205 -0.74 -22.07 -46.02
CA PHE A 205 -2.06 -21.81 -46.60
C PHE A 205 -2.01 -20.95 -47.86
N GLY A 206 -1.03 -20.05 -47.99
CA GLY A 206 -0.83 -19.19 -49.16
C GLY A 206 -0.50 -19.94 -50.45
N ARG A 207 -0.15 -21.23 -50.37
CA ARG A 207 0.11 -22.12 -51.52
C ARG A 207 -1.08 -22.96 -51.94
N ILE A 208 -2.15 -22.97 -51.16
CA ILE A 208 -3.36 -23.72 -51.49
C ILE A 208 -4.13 -22.96 -52.58
N HIS A 209 -4.33 -23.63 -53.71
CA HIS A 209 -5.11 -23.10 -54.83
C HIS A 209 -6.48 -23.78 -54.82
N SER A 210 -7.54 -23.00 -54.60
CA SER A 210 -8.93 -23.47 -54.64
C SER A 210 -9.69 -22.72 -55.73
N ALA A 211 -10.63 -23.41 -56.38
CA ALA A 211 -11.50 -22.81 -57.40
C ALA A 211 -12.57 -21.86 -56.81
N HIS A 212 -12.88 -22.00 -55.52
CA HIS A 212 -14.01 -21.30 -54.88
C HIS A 212 -13.59 -20.22 -53.85
N LEU A 213 -12.38 -20.30 -53.30
CA LEU A 213 -11.88 -19.40 -52.24
C LEU A 213 -10.53 -18.79 -52.61
N TYR A 214 -10.36 -17.51 -52.33
CA TYR A 214 -9.08 -16.81 -52.49
C TYR A 214 -8.10 -17.22 -51.39
N ARG A 215 -6.80 -17.13 -51.68
CA ARG A 215 -5.72 -17.55 -50.75
C ARG A 215 -5.81 -16.87 -49.39
N TYR A 216 -6.15 -15.58 -49.35
CA TYR A 216 -6.30 -14.85 -48.10
C TYR A 216 -7.54 -15.27 -47.28
N GLN A 217 -8.63 -15.71 -47.93
CA GLN A 217 -9.87 -16.11 -47.26
C GLN A 217 -9.68 -17.38 -46.43
N ILE A 218 -8.89 -18.33 -46.94
CA ILE A 218 -8.55 -19.58 -46.23
C ILE A 218 -7.82 -19.27 -44.92
N VAL A 219 -6.89 -18.31 -44.95
CA VAL A 219 -6.15 -17.88 -43.76
C VAL A 219 -7.08 -17.25 -42.72
N TYR A 220 -7.93 -16.31 -43.13
CA TYR A 220 -8.88 -15.67 -42.19
C TYR A 220 -9.89 -16.66 -41.62
N LEU A 221 -10.36 -17.63 -42.41
CA LEU A 221 -11.30 -18.64 -41.96
C LEU A 221 -10.67 -19.57 -40.91
N PHE A 222 -9.41 -19.97 -41.09
CA PHE A 222 -8.69 -20.79 -40.12
C PHE A 222 -8.54 -20.07 -38.76
N PHE A 223 -8.00 -18.85 -38.76
CA PHE A 223 -7.79 -18.10 -37.51
C PHE A 223 -9.11 -17.67 -36.87
N GLY A 224 -10.10 -17.25 -37.66
CA GLY A 224 -11.41 -16.87 -37.13
C GLY A 224 -12.15 -18.04 -36.48
N LEU A 225 -12.14 -19.23 -37.08
CA LEU A 225 -12.75 -20.43 -36.47
C LEU A 225 -12.01 -20.85 -35.19
N LEU A 226 -10.68 -20.79 -35.20
CA LEU A 226 -9.87 -21.06 -34.02
C LEU A 226 -10.24 -20.10 -32.87
N THR A 227 -10.41 -18.81 -33.17
CA THR A 227 -10.84 -17.78 -32.21
C THR A 227 -12.25 -18.05 -31.67
N ILE A 228 -13.20 -18.48 -32.52
CA ILE A 228 -14.57 -18.83 -32.06
C ILE A 228 -14.53 -20.00 -31.07
N VAL A 229 -13.79 -21.06 -31.40
CA VAL A 229 -13.67 -22.24 -30.54
C VAL A 229 -13.06 -21.86 -29.19
N ILE A 230 -11.94 -21.13 -29.20
CA ILE A 230 -11.27 -20.68 -27.97
C ILE A 230 -12.16 -19.71 -27.19
N GLY A 231 -12.88 -18.82 -27.86
CA GLY A 231 -13.82 -17.89 -27.24
C GLY A 231 -14.95 -18.60 -26.50
N ALA A 232 -15.54 -19.64 -27.10
CA ALA A 232 -16.55 -20.46 -26.44
C ALA A 232 -16.01 -21.15 -25.19
N PHE A 233 -14.79 -21.71 -25.26
CA PHE A 233 -14.14 -22.34 -24.10
C PHE A 233 -13.73 -21.35 -23.00
N THR A 234 -13.54 -20.07 -23.34
CA THR A 234 -13.08 -19.04 -22.40
C THR A 234 -14.07 -18.82 -21.24
N TYR A 235 -15.37 -19.08 -21.40
CA TYR A 235 -16.35 -18.91 -20.32
C TYR A 235 -16.09 -19.83 -19.11
N TRP A 236 -15.59 -21.04 -19.35
CA TRP A 236 -15.22 -21.97 -18.29
C TRP A 236 -13.80 -21.72 -17.76
N TRP A 237 -12.96 -21.04 -18.55
CA TRP A 237 -11.57 -20.76 -18.20
C TRP A 237 -11.42 -19.46 -17.39
N ALA A 238 -12.19 -18.43 -17.73
CA ALA A 238 -12.12 -17.10 -17.12
C ALA A 238 -12.81 -17.06 -15.74
N HIS A 239 -12.17 -16.38 -14.79
CA HIS A 239 -12.67 -16.14 -13.44
C HIS A 239 -12.54 -14.64 -13.12
N ASP A 240 -13.52 -14.11 -12.38
CA ASP A 240 -13.61 -12.66 -12.11
C ASP A 240 -12.68 -12.20 -11.00
N SER A 241 -12.53 -13.03 -9.96
CA SER A 241 -11.73 -12.71 -8.79
C SER A 241 -11.07 -13.95 -8.17
N PRO A 242 -10.06 -13.78 -7.30
CA PRO A 242 -9.50 -14.87 -6.50
C PRO A 242 -10.55 -15.56 -5.62
N GLY A 243 -11.56 -14.83 -5.12
CA GLY A 243 -12.67 -15.38 -4.32
C GLY A 243 -13.60 -16.30 -5.11
N GLU A 244 -13.80 -16.04 -6.41
CA GLU A 244 -14.65 -16.87 -7.29
C GLU A 244 -13.85 -17.96 -8.06
N ALA A 245 -12.54 -18.06 -7.86
CA ALA A 245 -11.66 -18.92 -8.64
C ALA A 245 -11.92 -20.42 -8.41
N ARG A 246 -12.59 -21.10 -9.36
CA ARG A 246 -12.98 -22.52 -9.23
C ARG A 246 -11.80 -23.48 -9.21
N PHE A 247 -10.66 -23.08 -9.79
CA PHE A 247 -9.44 -23.89 -9.80
C PHE A 247 -8.66 -23.85 -8.47
N LEU A 248 -9.01 -22.92 -7.56
CA LEU A 248 -8.46 -22.87 -6.20
C LEU A 248 -9.39 -23.61 -5.25
N THR A 249 -8.81 -24.29 -4.26
CA THR A 249 -9.55 -24.86 -3.14
C THR A 249 -10.13 -23.73 -2.28
N PRO A 250 -11.24 -23.96 -1.54
CA PRO A 250 -11.83 -22.91 -0.70
C PRO A 250 -10.84 -22.24 0.26
N GLU A 251 -9.94 -23.02 0.85
CA GLU A 251 -8.85 -22.51 1.68
C GLU A 251 -7.80 -21.69 0.89
N ASP A 252 -7.40 -22.18 -0.30
CA ASP A 252 -6.45 -21.46 -1.17
C ASP A 252 -7.03 -20.12 -1.65
N ARG A 253 -8.36 -19.99 -1.77
CA ARG A 253 -9.04 -18.72 -2.17
C ARG A 253 -8.91 -17.65 -1.10
N LEU A 254 -9.17 -18.01 0.16
CA LEU A 254 -9.01 -17.12 1.30
C LEU A 254 -7.55 -16.64 1.43
N LYS A 255 -6.58 -17.56 1.29
CA LYS A 255 -5.14 -17.24 1.24
C LYS A 255 -4.77 -16.36 0.05
N ALA A 256 -5.40 -16.56 -1.11
CA ALA A 256 -5.16 -15.76 -2.32
C ALA A 256 -5.68 -14.32 -2.17
N ILE A 257 -6.84 -14.12 -1.54
CA ILE A 257 -7.39 -12.78 -1.24
C ILE A 257 -6.44 -12.03 -0.30
N GLU A 258 -6.02 -12.66 0.81
CA GLU A 258 -5.11 -12.02 1.77
C GLU A 258 -3.77 -11.64 1.14
N ARG A 259 -3.22 -12.51 0.28
CA ARG A 259 -2.02 -12.23 -0.49
C ARG A 259 -2.15 -10.97 -1.36
N VAL A 260 -3.30 -10.77 -2.02
CA VAL A 260 -3.53 -9.63 -2.92
C VAL A 260 -3.91 -8.37 -2.13
N LYS A 261 -4.52 -8.50 -0.94
CA LYS A 261 -4.87 -7.40 -0.03
C LYS A 261 -3.67 -6.53 0.36
N ALA A 262 -2.49 -7.14 0.49
CA ALA A 262 -1.21 -6.44 0.71
C ALA A 262 -0.85 -5.41 -0.38
N ASN A 263 -1.53 -5.42 -1.53
CA ASN A 263 -1.27 -4.47 -2.62
C ASN A 263 -1.84 -3.06 -2.38
N GLN A 264 -2.67 -2.84 -1.35
CA GLN A 264 -3.30 -1.54 -1.03
C GLN A 264 -3.99 -0.90 -2.25
N GLN A 265 -4.92 -1.60 -2.90
CA GLN A 265 -5.53 -1.14 -4.16
C GLN A 265 -7.05 -0.93 -4.10
N GLY A 266 -7.67 -0.98 -2.91
CA GLY A 266 -9.12 -0.90 -2.73
C GLY A 266 -9.81 -2.24 -2.94
N ILE A 267 -10.98 -2.42 -2.31
CA ILE A 267 -11.94 -3.49 -2.63
C ILE A 267 -12.43 -3.30 -4.07
N VAL A 268 -12.66 -4.41 -4.80
CA VAL A 268 -13.30 -4.37 -6.13
C VAL A 268 -14.69 -3.76 -6.00
N SER A 269 -14.81 -2.48 -6.33
CA SER A 269 -16.04 -1.71 -6.32
C SER A 269 -16.63 -1.65 -7.73
N HIS A 270 -17.89 -2.07 -7.87
CA HIS A 270 -18.66 -1.93 -9.11
C HIS A 270 -19.30 -0.52 -9.29
N LYS A 271 -18.80 0.48 -8.54
CA LYS A 271 -19.26 1.87 -8.63
C LYS A 271 -18.30 2.69 -9.50
N PHE A 272 -18.84 3.30 -10.55
CA PHE A 272 -18.09 4.18 -11.44
C PHE A 272 -18.06 5.59 -10.85
N ASN A 273 -16.88 6.06 -10.44
CA ASN A 273 -16.73 7.38 -9.81
C ASN A 273 -16.22 8.42 -10.82
N TRP A 274 -17.06 9.41 -11.15
CA TRP A 274 -16.72 10.50 -12.07
C TRP A 274 -15.63 11.43 -11.53
N ALA A 275 -15.47 11.55 -10.21
CA ALA A 275 -14.40 12.35 -9.62
C ALA A 275 -13.02 11.78 -9.99
N HIS A 276 -12.87 10.45 -9.99
CA HIS A 276 -11.63 9.77 -10.37
C HIS A 276 -11.29 9.99 -11.85
N VAL A 277 -12.31 10.12 -12.71
CA VAL A 277 -12.13 10.41 -14.15
C VAL A 277 -11.59 11.83 -14.34
N PHE A 278 -12.20 12.81 -13.67
CA PHE A 278 -11.77 14.21 -13.76
C PHE A 278 -10.36 14.41 -13.19
N GLU A 279 -10.04 13.71 -12.10
CA GLU A 279 -8.69 13.69 -11.55
C GLU A 279 -7.68 13.12 -12.56
N ALA A 280 -7.96 11.97 -13.20
CA ALA A 280 -7.07 11.40 -14.21
C ALA A 280 -6.80 12.37 -15.37
N TRP A 281 -7.82 13.08 -15.84
CA TRP A 281 -7.71 14.01 -16.97
C TRP A 281 -6.95 15.29 -16.67
N THR A 282 -7.00 15.77 -15.43
CA THR A 282 -6.30 16.99 -15.01
C THR A 282 -4.82 16.77 -14.71
N GLU A 283 -4.36 15.53 -14.71
CA GLU A 283 -2.99 15.18 -14.34
C GLU A 283 -2.00 15.28 -15.52
N PRO A 284 -0.86 15.99 -15.35
CA PRO A 284 0.15 16.11 -16.41
C PRO A 284 0.80 14.77 -16.76
N LYS A 285 0.95 13.86 -15.77
CA LYS A 285 1.53 12.53 -15.97
C LYS A 285 0.71 11.66 -16.92
N TYR A 286 -0.61 11.81 -16.93
CA TYR A 286 -1.53 11.07 -17.78
C TYR A 286 -1.30 11.41 -19.26
N TRP A 287 -1.22 12.71 -19.59
CA TRP A 287 -0.99 13.17 -20.96
C TRP A 287 0.38 12.79 -21.50
N LEU A 288 1.41 12.82 -20.66
CA LEU A 288 2.75 12.37 -21.03
C LEU A 288 2.77 10.85 -21.31
N TYR A 289 2.06 10.03 -20.53
CA TYR A 289 1.86 8.61 -20.86
C TYR A 289 1.15 8.43 -22.20
N MET A 290 0.09 9.19 -22.46
CA MET A 290 -0.63 9.13 -23.74
C MET A 290 0.29 9.43 -24.93
N ILE A 291 1.09 10.50 -24.85
CA ILE A 291 2.05 10.88 -25.90
C ILE A 291 3.07 9.76 -26.13
N MET A 292 3.60 9.16 -25.04
CA MET A 292 4.55 8.05 -25.16
C MET A 292 3.93 6.85 -25.89
N VAL A 293 2.70 6.47 -25.54
CA VAL A 293 2.01 5.33 -26.16
C VAL A 293 1.71 5.59 -27.62
N ILE A 294 1.26 6.80 -27.99
CA ILE A 294 1.02 7.20 -29.38
C ILE A 294 2.32 7.09 -30.20
N ALA A 295 3.42 7.65 -29.68
CA ALA A 295 4.71 7.64 -30.38
C ALA A 295 5.27 6.23 -30.57
N VAL A 296 5.20 5.38 -29.55
CA VAL A 296 5.66 3.98 -29.61
C VAL A 296 4.87 3.19 -30.65
N ASN A 297 3.54 3.30 -30.63
CA ASN A 297 2.69 2.53 -31.55
C ASN A 297 2.73 3.09 -32.99
N ALA A 298 2.97 4.39 -33.16
CA ALA A 298 3.30 4.95 -34.47
C ALA A 298 4.57 4.29 -35.06
N GLY A 299 5.61 4.08 -34.23
CA GLY A 299 6.80 3.34 -34.65
C GLY A 299 6.54 1.85 -34.90
N ALA A 300 5.74 1.19 -34.05
CA ALA A 300 5.41 -0.24 -34.19
C ALA A 300 4.60 -0.55 -35.46
N ALA A 301 3.70 0.36 -35.86
CA ALA A 301 2.87 0.23 -37.05
C ALA A 301 3.68 0.08 -38.35
N VAL A 302 4.91 0.61 -38.38
CA VAL A 302 5.83 0.50 -39.51
C VAL A 302 6.18 -0.95 -39.77
N SER A 303 6.56 -1.68 -38.73
CA SER A 303 6.91 -3.10 -38.83
C SER A 303 5.69 -4.00 -39.01
N SER A 304 4.55 -3.70 -38.37
CA SER A 304 3.37 -4.57 -38.45
C SER A 304 2.64 -4.50 -39.79
N VAL A 305 2.46 -3.30 -40.35
CA VAL A 305 1.67 -3.10 -41.59
C VAL A 305 2.55 -3.18 -42.83
N PHE A 306 3.78 -2.65 -42.74
CA PHE A 306 4.68 -2.51 -43.88
C PHE A 306 5.90 -3.42 -43.80
N GLY A 307 6.08 -4.24 -42.76
CA GLY A 307 7.28 -5.08 -42.58
C GLY A 307 7.59 -5.98 -43.77
N ALA A 308 6.63 -6.81 -44.21
CA ALA A 308 6.80 -7.68 -45.37
C ALA A 308 6.99 -6.88 -46.68
N ILE A 309 6.34 -5.71 -46.81
CA ILE A 309 6.46 -4.80 -47.95
C ILE A 309 7.85 -4.14 -47.98
N ILE A 310 8.41 -3.79 -46.83
CA ILE A 310 9.76 -3.25 -46.68
C ILE A 310 10.78 -4.34 -47.03
N LEU A 311 10.61 -5.57 -46.53
CA LEU A 311 11.51 -6.68 -46.88
C LEU A 311 11.51 -6.98 -48.39
N GLN A 312 10.34 -6.96 -49.02
CA GLN A 312 10.20 -7.16 -50.46
C GLN A 312 10.83 -6.01 -51.28
N ASN A 313 10.47 -4.75 -50.98
CA ASN A 313 10.88 -3.59 -51.78
C ASN A 313 12.31 -3.10 -51.48
N LEU A 314 12.81 -3.29 -50.25
CA LEU A 314 14.10 -2.75 -49.82
C LEU A 314 15.26 -3.73 -50.04
N ALA A 315 15.00 -5.05 -49.98
CA ALA A 315 16.03 -6.08 -50.09
C ALA A 315 15.90 -7.00 -51.31
N GLY A 316 14.79 -6.90 -52.05
CA GLY A 316 14.53 -7.64 -53.29
C GLY A 316 14.25 -9.12 -53.09
N PHE A 317 13.67 -9.48 -51.93
CA PHE A 317 13.25 -10.84 -51.62
C PHE A 317 11.94 -11.19 -52.34
N THR A 318 11.75 -12.47 -52.64
CA THR A 318 10.47 -12.99 -53.12
C THR A 318 9.39 -12.87 -52.04
N ALA A 319 8.12 -12.94 -52.45
CA ALA A 319 6.96 -12.90 -51.55
C ALA A 319 7.09 -13.93 -50.40
N ASP A 320 7.45 -15.15 -50.75
CA ASP A 320 7.64 -16.27 -49.84
C ASP A 320 8.79 -16.00 -48.85
N GLU A 321 9.95 -15.57 -49.34
CA GLU A 321 11.10 -15.22 -48.50
C GLU A 321 10.79 -14.06 -47.55
N ALA A 322 10.06 -13.03 -48.01
CA ALA A 322 9.69 -11.88 -47.20
C ALA A 322 8.74 -12.25 -46.04
N VAL A 323 7.82 -13.19 -46.26
CA VAL A 323 6.95 -13.73 -45.20
C VAL A 323 7.75 -14.55 -44.20
N LEU A 324 8.63 -15.45 -44.66
CA LEU A 324 9.46 -16.28 -43.78
C LEU A 324 10.47 -15.46 -42.96
N LEU A 325 11.01 -14.37 -43.51
CA LEU A 325 11.92 -13.44 -42.82
C LEU A 325 11.25 -12.65 -41.69
N ASN A 326 9.93 -12.75 -41.50
CA ASN A 326 9.27 -12.26 -40.29
C ASN A 326 9.41 -13.23 -39.10
N MET A 327 9.82 -14.49 -39.30
CA MET A 327 10.05 -15.41 -38.18
C MET A 327 11.19 -14.93 -37.25
N PRO A 328 12.40 -14.59 -37.73
CA PRO A 328 13.46 -14.07 -36.86
C PRO A 328 13.05 -12.75 -36.18
N PHE A 329 12.24 -11.93 -36.85
CA PHE A 329 11.69 -10.71 -36.27
C PHE A 329 10.76 -11.02 -35.08
N GLY A 330 9.84 -11.98 -35.25
CA GLY A 330 8.96 -12.47 -34.17
C GLY A 330 9.72 -13.08 -32.99
N ALA A 331 10.77 -13.87 -33.26
CA ALA A 331 11.64 -14.42 -32.21
C ALA A 331 12.36 -13.32 -31.42
N LEU A 332 12.87 -12.30 -32.11
CA LEU A 332 13.53 -11.16 -31.46
C LEU A 332 12.56 -10.32 -30.64
N GLN A 333 11.32 -10.13 -31.11
CA GLN A 333 10.25 -9.50 -30.32
C GLN A 333 9.99 -10.29 -29.02
N PHE A 334 9.81 -11.61 -29.13
CA PHE A 334 9.54 -12.47 -27.97
C PHE A 334 10.66 -12.40 -26.93
N VAL A 335 11.91 -12.58 -27.36
CA VAL A 335 13.08 -12.54 -26.46
C VAL A 335 13.29 -11.15 -25.87
N SER A 336 13.17 -10.09 -26.67
CA SER A 336 13.39 -8.72 -26.18
C SER A 336 12.35 -8.29 -25.15
N ILE A 337 11.07 -8.65 -25.32
CA ILE A 337 10.00 -8.34 -24.37
C ILE A 337 10.28 -8.98 -23.00
N LEU A 338 10.59 -10.29 -22.98
CA LEU A 338 10.86 -11.02 -21.74
C LEU A 338 12.15 -10.55 -21.08
N LEU A 339 13.23 -10.37 -21.87
CA LEU A 339 14.53 -9.94 -21.37
C LEU A 339 14.46 -8.52 -20.78
N ALA A 340 13.84 -7.57 -21.48
CA ALA A 340 13.70 -6.20 -21.00
C ALA A 340 12.90 -6.13 -19.70
N SER A 341 11.83 -6.92 -19.59
CA SER A 341 10.98 -6.95 -18.41
C SER A 341 11.66 -7.64 -17.24
N TRP A 342 12.41 -8.72 -17.49
CA TRP A 342 13.24 -9.39 -16.48
C TRP A 342 14.36 -8.49 -15.98
N LEU A 343 15.05 -7.78 -16.86
CA LEU A 343 16.08 -6.80 -16.49
C LEU A 343 15.48 -5.67 -15.65
N ALA A 344 14.34 -5.10 -16.09
CA ALA A 344 13.69 -4.05 -15.35
C ALA A 344 13.25 -4.49 -13.95
N TYR A 345 12.79 -5.73 -13.83
CA TYR A 345 12.47 -6.37 -12.55
C TYR A 345 13.72 -6.59 -11.68
N ARG A 346 14.78 -7.20 -12.24
CA ARG A 346 16.01 -7.56 -11.51
C ARG A 346 16.78 -6.35 -10.97
N PHE A 347 16.79 -5.26 -11.73
CA PHE A 347 17.47 -4.02 -11.35
C PHE A 347 16.56 -3.06 -10.56
N LYS A 348 15.28 -3.42 -10.33
CA LYS A 348 14.25 -2.52 -9.77
C LYS A 348 14.22 -1.14 -10.47
N ARG A 349 14.57 -1.24 -11.75
CA ARG A 349 15.02 -0.32 -12.80
C ARG A 349 14.10 -0.18 -14.05
N LYS A 350 13.07 0.65 -14.20
CA LYS A 350 12.24 0.74 -15.44
C LYS A 350 12.70 1.83 -16.44
N SER A 351 12.85 3.08 -16.01
CA SER A 351 13.13 4.22 -16.90
C SER A 351 14.47 4.21 -17.64
N PRO A 352 15.62 3.80 -17.05
CA PRO A 352 16.89 3.74 -17.80
C PRO A 352 16.85 2.65 -18.89
N PHE A 353 16.15 1.55 -18.62
CA PHE A 353 15.97 0.46 -19.58
C PHE A 353 15.04 0.88 -20.72
N LEU A 354 13.98 1.63 -20.42
CA LEU A 354 13.10 2.23 -21.43
C LEU A 354 13.89 3.15 -22.38
N LEU A 355 14.75 4.03 -21.83
CA LEU A 355 15.63 4.90 -22.64
C LEU A 355 16.64 4.09 -23.47
N GLY A 356 17.20 3.01 -22.91
CA GLY A 356 18.08 2.09 -23.64
C GLY A 356 17.38 1.45 -24.84
N LEU A 357 16.16 0.94 -24.66
CA LEU A 357 15.36 0.34 -25.74
C LEU A 357 15.02 1.36 -26.84
N VAL A 358 14.58 2.56 -26.45
CA VAL A 358 14.32 3.66 -27.40
C VAL A 358 15.57 3.97 -28.21
N THR A 359 16.74 3.99 -27.58
CA THR A 359 18.02 4.26 -28.24
C THR A 359 18.38 3.18 -29.27
N ILE A 360 18.16 1.90 -28.93
CA ILE A 360 18.37 0.78 -29.86
C ILE A 360 17.51 0.94 -31.12
N VAL A 361 16.25 1.36 -30.95
CA VAL A 361 15.33 1.59 -32.07
C VAL A 361 15.76 2.80 -32.92
N ILE A 362 16.21 3.89 -32.28
CA ILE A 362 16.76 5.06 -32.98
C ILE A 362 17.93 4.64 -33.87
N VAL A 363 18.84 3.80 -33.37
CA VAL A 363 19.96 3.25 -34.15
C VAL A 363 19.45 2.41 -35.32
N GLY A 364 18.46 1.54 -35.10
CA GLY A 364 17.86 0.72 -36.16
C GLY A 364 17.26 1.54 -37.30
N VAL A 365 16.44 2.53 -36.98
CA VAL A 365 15.82 3.44 -37.97
C VAL A 365 16.89 4.32 -38.64
N ALA A 366 17.89 4.81 -37.91
CA ALA A 366 18.96 5.62 -38.46
C ALA A 366 19.82 4.84 -39.47
N LEU A 367 20.12 3.56 -39.20
CA LEU A 367 20.81 2.68 -40.15
C LEU A 367 20.02 2.54 -41.46
N MET A 368 18.70 2.36 -41.37
CA MET A 368 17.82 2.27 -42.55
C MET A 368 17.71 3.57 -43.35
N VAL A 369 17.90 4.73 -42.71
CA VAL A 369 17.92 6.05 -43.37
C VAL A 369 19.28 6.37 -43.98
N ALA A 370 20.38 6.04 -43.29
CA ALA A 370 21.73 6.44 -43.67
C ALA A 370 22.37 5.54 -44.72
N LEU A 371 22.05 4.25 -44.75
CA LEU A 371 22.70 3.30 -45.66
C LEU A 371 22.17 3.42 -47.11
N PRO A 372 23.06 3.45 -48.11
CA PRO A 372 22.68 3.35 -49.52
C PRO A 372 21.97 2.02 -49.78
N LYS A 373 20.84 2.08 -50.49
CA LYS A 373 19.96 0.93 -50.80
C LYS A 373 20.49 0.09 -51.97
N THR A 374 21.74 -0.33 -51.84
CA THR A 374 22.47 -1.15 -52.82
C THR A 374 22.61 -2.58 -52.32
N LYS A 375 22.69 -3.56 -53.24
CA LYS A 375 22.81 -5.00 -52.91
C LYS A 375 23.98 -5.33 -51.95
N ALA A 376 25.03 -4.52 -51.92
CA ALA A 376 26.18 -4.67 -51.01
C ALA A 376 25.87 -4.37 -49.53
N ASN A 377 24.87 -3.54 -49.24
CA ASN A 377 24.51 -3.12 -47.88
C ASN A 377 23.29 -3.86 -47.31
N LYS A 378 22.88 -4.97 -47.93
CA LYS A 378 21.71 -5.77 -47.51
C LYS A 378 21.77 -6.19 -46.04
N GLY A 379 22.95 -6.58 -45.55
CA GLY A 379 23.15 -6.97 -44.15
C GLY A 379 22.87 -5.83 -43.17
N GLY A 380 23.34 -4.60 -43.47
CA GLY A 380 23.10 -3.43 -42.62
C GLY A 380 21.63 -2.98 -42.59
N LEU A 381 20.92 -3.10 -43.72
CA LEU A 381 19.49 -2.80 -43.81
C LEU A 381 18.64 -3.84 -43.06
N LEU A 382 18.99 -5.12 -43.15
CA LEU A 382 18.35 -6.20 -42.38
C LEU A 382 18.60 -6.05 -40.88
N ALA A 383 19.84 -5.71 -40.47
CA ALA A 383 20.15 -5.41 -39.09
C ALA A 383 19.31 -4.23 -38.56
N GLY A 384 19.21 -3.15 -39.34
CA GLY A 384 18.35 -2.00 -38.99
C GLY A 384 16.87 -2.39 -38.83
N TYR A 385 16.34 -3.24 -39.71
CA TYR A 385 14.98 -3.77 -39.61
C TYR A 385 14.75 -4.60 -38.35
N TYR A 386 15.68 -5.51 -38.01
CA TYR A 386 15.53 -6.34 -36.81
C TYR A 386 15.67 -5.53 -35.52
N LEU A 387 16.48 -4.47 -35.48
CA LEU A 387 16.57 -3.60 -34.30
C LEU A 387 15.24 -2.86 -33.99
N ILE A 388 14.33 -2.73 -34.96
CA ILE A 388 12.98 -2.19 -34.72
C ILE A 388 12.14 -3.15 -33.86
N ALA A 389 12.44 -4.45 -33.81
CA ALA A 389 11.72 -5.41 -32.97
C ALA A 389 11.71 -5.01 -31.48
N PHE A 390 12.74 -4.30 -31.00
CA PHE A 390 12.84 -3.83 -29.61
C PHE A 390 11.77 -2.79 -29.23
N VAL A 391 11.08 -2.19 -30.20
CA VAL A 391 9.90 -1.32 -29.96
C VAL A 391 8.84 -2.02 -29.12
N TYR A 392 8.63 -3.30 -29.38
CA TYR A 392 7.55 -4.06 -28.74
C TYR A 392 7.84 -4.37 -27.26
N ALA A 393 9.10 -4.26 -26.82
CA ALA A 393 9.49 -4.36 -25.41
C ALA A 393 9.13 -3.11 -24.59
N ILE A 394 8.81 -1.99 -25.24
CA ILE A 394 8.51 -0.71 -24.57
C ILE A 394 7.08 -0.71 -24.00
N ASN A 395 6.09 -1.22 -24.73
CA ASN A 395 4.69 -1.23 -24.30
C ASN A 395 4.42 -1.94 -22.95
N PRO A 396 4.93 -3.17 -22.68
CA PRO A 396 4.70 -3.82 -21.38
C PRO A 396 5.35 -3.06 -20.21
N LEU A 397 6.49 -2.40 -20.44
CA LEU A 397 7.11 -1.51 -19.46
C LEU A 397 6.25 -0.27 -19.19
N LEU A 398 5.63 0.32 -20.22
CA LEU A 398 4.70 1.44 -20.07
C LEU A 398 3.44 1.05 -19.29
N ILE A 399 2.79 -0.08 -19.62
CA ILE A 399 1.62 -0.59 -18.89
C ILE A 399 1.95 -0.79 -17.41
N SER A 400 3.11 -1.39 -17.13
CA SER A 400 3.58 -1.63 -15.76
C SER A 400 4.00 -0.34 -15.03
N TRP A 401 4.43 0.69 -15.75
CA TRP A 401 4.79 1.98 -15.17
C TRP A 401 3.55 2.82 -14.87
N MET A 402 2.53 2.77 -15.74
CA MET A 402 1.23 3.41 -15.54
C MET A 402 0.50 2.81 -14.33
N GLY A 403 0.42 1.48 -14.25
CA GLY A 403 -0.25 0.78 -13.14
C GLY A 403 0.37 1.04 -11.78
N ALA A 404 1.68 1.28 -11.73
CA ALA A 404 2.40 1.59 -10.49
C ALA A 404 2.24 3.05 -10.02
N ASN A 405 1.76 3.96 -10.88
CA ASN A 405 1.63 5.38 -10.59
C ASN A 405 0.17 5.87 -10.55
N CYS A 406 -0.79 4.95 -10.55
CA CYS A 406 -2.22 5.24 -10.50
C CYS A 406 -2.87 4.35 -9.44
N ALA A 407 -3.67 4.94 -8.54
CA ALA A 407 -4.55 4.23 -7.62
C ALA A 407 -6.02 4.61 -7.87
N GLY A 408 -6.92 3.80 -7.34
CA GLY A 408 -8.36 3.87 -7.63
C GLY A 408 -8.77 3.00 -8.83
N GLN A 409 -9.85 2.23 -8.68
CA GLN A 409 -10.31 1.29 -9.70
C GLN A 409 -10.80 2.01 -10.96
N THR A 410 -11.67 3.02 -10.80
CA THR A 410 -12.18 3.82 -11.93
C THR A 410 -11.02 4.57 -12.63
N LYS A 411 -10.06 5.10 -11.86
CA LYS A 411 -8.90 5.82 -12.41
C LYS A 411 -8.02 4.88 -13.27
N LYS A 412 -7.74 3.67 -12.78
CA LYS A 412 -6.99 2.66 -13.54
C LYS A 412 -7.69 2.23 -14.82
N ALA A 413 -9.02 2.03 -14.78
CA ALA A 413 -9.80 1.70 -15.97
C ALA A 413 -9.66 2.79 -17.05
N VAL A 414 -9.70 4.07 -16.65
CA VAL A 414 -9.44 5.21 -17.55
C VAL A 414 -8.01 5.16 -18.10
N TYR A 415 -6.99 4.93 -17.25
CA TYR A 415 -5.60 4.85 -17.69
C TYR A 415 -5.36 3.75 -18.73
N TYR A 416 -5.89 2.55 -18.50
CA TYR A 416 -5.67 1.42 -19.41
C TYR A 416 -6.46 1.51 -20.72
N THR A 417 -7.70 2.01 -20.68
CA THR A 417 -8.47 2.29 -21.91
C THR A 417 -7.84 3.42 -22.71
N SER A 418 -7.30 4.42 -22.02
CA SER A 418 -6.51 5.50 -22.62
C SER A 418 -5.22 4.99 -23.27
N PHE A 419 -4.54 4.01 -22.67
CA PHE A 419 -3.42 3.32 -23.31
C PHE A 419 -3.85 2.70 -24.64
N ASN A 420 -5.00 2.01 -24.68
CA ASN A 420 -5.47 1.41 -25.93
C ASN A 420 -5.95 2.48 -26.95
N ALA A 421 -6.50 3.61 -26.48
CA ALA A 421 -6.78 4.77 -27.32
C ALA A 421 -5.51 5.31 -28.00
N GLY A 422 -4.43 5.49 -27.23
CA GLY A 422 -3.14 5.93 -27.74
C GLY A 422 -2.53 4.93 -28.72
N ASN A 423 -2.71 3.63 -28.48
CA ASN A 423 -2.31 2.58 -29.40
C ASN A 423 -3.05 2.71 -30.75
N ALA A 424 -4.36 2.90 -30.72
CA ALA A 424 -5.16 3.12 -31.92
C ALA A 424 -4.73 4.36 -32.70
N VAL A 425 -4.56 5.51 -32.01
CA VAL A 425 -4.12 6.76 -32.63
C VAL A 425 -2.73 6.62 -33.27
N GLY A 426 -1.79 5.99 -32.58
CA GLY A 426 -0.45 5.72 -33.12
C GLY A 426 -0.49 4.90 -34.41
N ASN A 427 -1.28 3.83 -34.44
CA ASN A 427 -1.42 3.00 -35.64
C ASN A 427 -2.16 3.71 -36.79
N ILE A 428 -3.07 4.65 -36.50
CA ILE A 428 -3.76 5.44 -37.54
C ILE A 428 -2.79 6.41 -38.22
N ILE A 429 -1.88 7.04 -37.47
CA ILE A 429 -0.94 8.06 -38.00
C ILE A 429 0.00 7.46 -39.05
N THR A 430 0.51 6.26 -38.82
CA THR A 430 1.64 5.72 -39.60
C THR A 430 1.34 5.46 -41.07
N PRO A 431 0.22 4.81 -41.48
CA PRO A 431 -0.08 4.60 -42.89
C PRO A 431 -0.20 5.89 -43.71
N TYR A 432 -0.55 7.03 -43.09
CA TYR A 432 -0.59 8.32 -43.78
C TYR A 432 0.81 8.93 -43.98
N ILE A 433 1.80 8.57 -43.14
CA ILE A 433 3.20 8.98 -43.32
C ILE A 433 3.83 8.24 -44.52
N PHE A 434 3.40 7.01 -44.81
CA PHE A 434 3.85 6.21 -45.96
C PHE A 434 3.04 6.47 -47.23
N ASP A 435 3.01 7.72 -47.69
CA ASP A 435 2.36 8.10 -48.95
C ASP A 435 3.05 7.42 -50.16
N LYS A 436 2.25 7.02 -51.16
CA LYS A 436 2.71 6.45 -52.44
C LYS A 436 3.71 7.36 -53.16
N LYS A 437 3.63 8.68 -52.93
CA LYS A 437 4.59 9.67 -53.45
C LYS A 437 6.05 9.38 -53.07
N PHE A 438 6.28 8.66 -51.97
CA PHE A 438 7.61 8.35 -51.47
C PHE A 438 8.04 6.88 -51.72
N ALA A 439 7.23 6.10 -52.45
CA ALA A 439 7.60 4.77 -52.91
C ALA A 439 8.72 4.85 -53.98
N PRO A 440 9.57 3.82 -54.14
CA PRO A 440 9.61 2.54 -53.42
C PRO A 440 10.48 2.57 -52.15
N GLN A 441 11.22 3.66 -51.89
CA GLN A 441 12.26 3.70 -50.88
C GLN A 441 11.83 4.31 -49.53
N TYR A 442 10.77 5.12 -49.48
CA TYR A 442 10.17 5.70 -48.26
C TYR A 442 11.14 6.43 -47.30
N VAL A 443 12.22 7.03 -47.81
CA VAL A 443 13.25 7.70 -46.98
C VAL A 443 12.67 8.82 -46.11
N ASN A 444 11.74 9.61 -46.65
CA ASN A 444 11.14 10.73 -45.92
C ASN A 444 10.22 10.24 -44.79
N ALA A 445 9.50 9.13 -45.00
CA ALA A 445 8.70 8.50 -43.95
C ALA A 445 9.59 8.02 -42.80
N LEU A 446 10.71 7.35 -43.12
CA LEU A 446 11.69 6.89 -42.12
C LEU A 446 12.33 8.05 -41.34
N LYS A 447 12.59 9.20 -41.98
CA LYS A 447 13.05 10.42 -41.30
C LYS A 447 11.99 10.97 -40.33
N GLY A 448 10.72 10.97 -40.72
CA GLY A 448 9.62 11.36 -39.84
C GLY A 448 9.51 10.47 -38.61
N ILE A 449 9.65 9.15 -38.79
CA ILE A 449 9.67 8.17 -37.70
C ILE A 449 10.87 8.39 -36.78
N LEU A 450 12.06 8.64 -37.33
CA LEU A 450 13.25 8.96 -36.54
C LEU A 450 13.04 10.18 -35.65
N ALA A 451 12.36 11.22 -36.17
CA ALA A 451 12.00 12.40 -35.39
C ALA A 451 11.04 12.06 -34.23
N ILE A 452 10.02 11.23 -34.48
CA ILE A 452 9.08 10.74 -33.44
C ILE A 452 9.84 10.00 -32.33
N TRP A 453 10.82 9.16 -32.67
CA TRP A 453 11.63 8.45 -31.67
C TRP A 453 12.53 9.38 -30.84
N CYS A 454 13.09 10.43 -31.46
CA CYS A 454 13.86 11.44 -30.73
C CYS A 454 12.98 12.26 -29.78
N ILE A 455 11.77 12.60 -30.21
CA ILE A 455 10.76 13.27 -29.36
C ILE A 455 10.39 12.36 -28.19
N LEU A 456 10.12 11.08 -28.45
CA LEU A 456 9.82 10.10 -27.41
C LEU A 456 10.93 10.03 -26.35
N TRP A 457 12.20 10.01 -26.77
CA TRP A 457 13.34 10.01 -25.85
C TRP A 457 13.31 11.22 -24.90
N GLY A 458 13.01 12.41 -25.42
CA GLY A 458 12.83 13.63 -24.62
C GLY A 458 11.61 13.56 -23.69
N VAL A 459 10.47 13.06 -24.17
CA VAL A 459 9.24 12.92 -23.38
C VAL A 459 9.43 11.98 -22.19
N VAL A 460 10.20 10.89 -22.36
CA VAL A 460 10.52 9.97 -21.26
C VAL A 460 11.30 10.68 -20.15
N ILE A 461 12.25 11.55 -20.51
CA ILE A 461 13.01 12.35 -19.55
C ILE A 461 12.10 13.36 -18.83
N VAL A 462 11.24 14.05 -19.58
CA VAL A 462 10.25 14.98 -18.98
C VAL A 462 9.34 14.24 -18.00
N GLN A 463 8.86 13.04 -18.36
CA GLN A 463 8.04 12.22 -17.46
C GLN A 463 8.81 11.83 -16.18
N MET A 464 10.10 11.48 -16.29
CA MET A 464 10.92 11.23 -15.11
C MET A 464 10.97 12.45 -14.20
N PHE A 465 11.19 13.66 -14.75
CA PHE A 465 11.19 14.89 -13.97
C PHE A 465 9.84 15.20 -13.32
N VAL A 466 8.74 15.06 -14.07
CA VAL A 466 7.37 15.32 -13.57
C VAL A 466 7.03 14.38 -12.41
N ILE A 467 7.33 13.09 -12.54
CA ILE A 467 7.12 12.15 -11.44
C ILE A 467 8.01 12.56 -10.26
N THR A 468 9.29 12.93 -10.46
CA THR A 468 10.22 13.31 -9.36
C THR A 468 9.72 14.53 -8.61
N TRP A 469 9.21 15.50 -9.34
CA TRP A 469 8.60 16.68 -8.79
C TRP A 469 7.32 16.36 -8.00
N MET A 470 6.41 15.56 -8.54
CA MET A 470 5.18 15.17 -7.83
C MET A 470 5.49 14.35 -6.56
N GLN A 471 6.48 13.47 -6.62
CA GLN A 471 6.90 12.71 -5.44
C GLN A 471 7.53 13.64 -4.41
N LYS A 472 8.38 14.58 -4.82
CA LYS A 472 8.92 15.59 -3.91
C LYS A 472 7.80 16.40 -3.25
N LYS A 473 6.82 16.85 -4.03
CA LYS A 473 5.64 17.56 -3.51
C LYS A 473 4.85 16.70 -2.52
N LYS A 474 4.62 15.41 -2.82
CA LYS A 474 4.00 14.48 -1.88
C LYS A 474 4.85 14.25 -0.63
N CYS A 475 6.16 14.14 -0.77
CA CYS A 475 7.07 14.06 0.37
C CYS A 475 6.97 15.33 1.23
N ASP A 476 6.88 16.50 0.61
CA ASP A 476 6.74 17.79 1.30
C ASP A 476 5.34 17.91 1.94
N GLU A 477 4.26 17.40 1.30
CA GLU A 477 2.90 17.31 1.87
C GLU A 477 2.85 16.30 3.03
N ARG A 478 3.62 15.20 2.95
CA ARG A 478 3.77 14.22 4.04
C ARG A 478 4.57 14.79 5.20
N GLU A 479 5.63 15.53 4.92
CA GLU A 479 6.36 16.30 5.93
C GLU A 479 5.45 17.37 6.56
N ALA A 480 4.62 18.05 5.77
CA ALA A 480 3.63 19.00 6.28
C ALA A 480 2.55 18.32 7.13
N ALA A 481 2.21 17.05 6.82
CA ALA A 481 1.28 16.21 7.59
C ALA A 481 1.95 15.40 8.72
N GLY A 482 3.24 15.60 9.00
CA GLY A 482 3.96 14.93 10.10
C GLY A 482 4.30 13.45 9.87
N LEU A 483 4.20 12.95 8.63
CA LEU A 483 4.54 11.59 8.22
C LEU A 483 5.99 11.49 7.71
N PRO A 484 6.66 10.33 7.80
CA PRO A 484 8.01 10.15 7.30
C PRO A 484 8.09 10.43 5.78
N ARG A 485 9.10 11.25 5.37
CA ARG A 485 9.34 11.68 3.98
C ARG A 485 9.39 10.51 2.99
N ASN A 486 10.03 9.41 3.41
CA ASN A 486 10.14 8.16 2.64
C ASN A 486 9.48 7.01 3.41
N PRO A 487 8.22 6.69 3.12
CA PRO A 487 7.63 5.44 3.61
C PRO A 487 8.41 4.23 3.11
N ILE A 488 8.51 3.18 3.91
CA ILE A 488 9.05 1.90 3.44
C ILE A 488 7.89 1.16 2.78
N ASP A 489 7.87 1.11 1.44
CA ASP A 489 6.87 0.35 0.68
C ASP A 489 7.24 -1.14 0.68
N TYR A 490 6.60 -1.91 1.57
CA TYR A 490 6.73 -3.37 1.64
C TYR A 490 5.95 -4.10 0.53
N SER A 491 5.11 -3.42 -0.27
CA SER A 491 4.35 -4.06 -1.36
C SER A 491 5.25 -4.55 -2.51
N MET A 492 6.50 -4.09 -2.54
CA MET A 492 7.53 -4.45 -3.52
C MET A 492 8.64 -5.36 -2.97
N SER A 493 8.60 -5.75 -1.68
CA SER A 493 9.54 -6.75 -1.13
C SER A 493 9.12 -8.17 -1.49
N GLY A 494 10.10 -9.01 -1.83
CA GLY A 494 9.88 -10.42 -2.21
C GLY A 494 9.70 -11.37 -1.03
N HIS A 495 9.76 -10.86 0.21
CA HIS A 495 9.54 -11.62 1.44
C HIS A 495 8.29 -11.12 2.14
N GLN A 496 7.48 -12.08 2.58
CA GLN A 496 6.37 -11.85 3.48
C GLN A 496 7.00 -11.69 4.88
N GLN A 497 7.38 -10.46 5.23
CA GLN A 497 7.56 -10.14 6.65
C GLN A 497 6.17 -9.85 7.21
N ASP A 498 5.91 -10.38 8.41
CA ASP A 498 4.76 -10.08 9.26
C ASP A 498 4.75 -8.59 9.62
N ALA A 499 4.48 -7.75 8.62
CA ALA A 499 4.27 -6.33 8.81
C ALA A 499 2.90 -6.18 9.43
N ASP A 500 2.89 -5.79 10.71
CA ASP A 500 1.80 -5.19 11.46
C ASP A 500 0.59 -4.83 10.57
N ALA A 501 -0.39 -5.73 10.55
CA ALA A 501 -1.58 -5.62 9.72
C ALA A 501 -2.52 -4.47 10.13
N ASP A 502 -2.29 -3.83 11.28
CA ASP A 502 -3.30 -2.99 11.93
C ASP A 502 -3.26 -1.50 11.53
N VAL A 503 -2.30 -1.04 10.71
CA VAL A 503 -2.29 0.36 10.21
C VAL A 503 -2.41 0.44 8.68
N HIS A 504 -2.22 -0.68 7.98
CA HIS A 504 -2.17 -0.73 6.52
C HIS A 504 -3.36 -1.44 5.86
N ALA A 505 -4.20 -2.13 6.64
CA ALA A 505 -5.37 -2.86 6.15
C ALA A 505 -6.61 -1.97 5.96
N GLU A 506 -6.89 -1.00 6.84
CA GLU A 506 -8.15 -0.22 6.79
C GLU A 506 -8.23 0.74 5.60
N ASN A 507 -7.17 1.50 5.32
CA ASN A 507 -7.12 2.40 4.16
C ASN A 507 -6.90 1.67 2.82
N GLY A 508 -6.47 0.40 2.87
CA GLY A 508 -6.31 -0.44 1.68
C GLY A 508 -7.62 -0.96 1.12
N LEU A 509 -8.70 -0.90 1.90
CA LEU A 509 -10.04 -1.39 1.55
C LEU A 509 -10.92 -0.31 0.88
N GLN A 510 -10.67 0.96 1.14
CA GLN A 510 -11.39 2.07 0.52
C GLN A 510 -10.83 2.37 -0.90
N ASP A 511 -11.71 2.59 -1.89
CA ASP A 511 -11.34 2.96 -3.28
C ASP A 511 -10.86 4.42 -3.34
N MET A 512 -9.73 4.72 -2.69
CA MET A 512 -9.11 6.04 -2.70
C MET A 512 -8.19 6.23 -3.91
N THR A 513 -8.20 7.42 -4.49
CA THR A 513 -7.27 7.80 -5.58
C THR A 513 -5.84 7.96 -5.09
N ASP A 514 -4.87 8.00 -6.01
CA ASP A 514 -3.49 8.32 -5.63
C ASP A 514 -3.33 9.75 -5.10
N ARG A 515 -4.25 10.68 -5.36
CA ARG A 515 -4.18 12.02 -4.77
C ARG A 515 -4.71 12.06 -3.34
N GLU A 516 -5.81 11.36 -3.07
CA GLU A 516 -6.45 11.29 -1.75
C GLU A 516 -5.67 10.39 -0.78
N ASN A 517 -5.08 9.30 -1.30
CA ASN A 517 -4.29 8.41 -0.49
C ASN A 517 -2.90 9.01 -0.20
N ILE A 518 -2.78 9.63 0.98
CA ILE A 518 -1.52 10.18 1.50
C ILE A 518 -0.46 9.09 1.59
N TYR A 519 -0.83 7.82 1.79
CA TYR A 519 0.09 6.69 1.85
C TYR A 519 0.63 6.25 0.48
N PHE A 520 -0.08 6.56 -0.60
CA PHE A 520 0.31 6.17 -1.96
C PHE A 520 1.64 6.79 -2.39
N GLN A 521 2.65 5.95 -2.60
CA GLN A 521 3.91 6.35 -3.21
C GLN A 521 3.82 6.26 -4.73
N LEU A 522 4.21 7.34 -5.40
CA LEU A 522 4.53 7.23 -6.82
C LEU A 522 5.78 6.39 -6.93
N ALA A 523 5.73 5.36 -7.78
CA ALA A 523 6.86 4.47 -8.00
C ALA A 523 7.99 5.24 -8.71
N HIS A 524 8.81 5.90 -7.88
CA HIS A 524 10.07 6.49 -8.29
C HIS A 524 11.10 5.43 -8.45
N LEU A 525 11.73 5.48 -9.60
CA LEU A 525 12.72 4.51 -9.93
C LEU A 525 14.13 4.94 -9.49
N ALA A 526 14.21 5.42 -8.26
CA ALA A 526 15.44 5.62 -7.52
C ALA A 526 15.23 5.06 -6.11
N VAL A 527 15.10 3.74 -6.01
CA VAL A 527 15.29 3.05 -4.72
C VAL A 527 16.74 3.32 -4.30
N ALA A 528 16.91 4.10 -3.25
CA ALA A 528 18.16 4.24 -2.53
C ALA A 528 18.60 2.84 -2.07
N ILE A 529 19.66 2.30 -2.67
CA ILE A 529 20.27 1.06 -2.22
C ILE A 529 21.25 1.44 -1.10
N ARG A 530 20.95 1.06 0.16
CA ARG A 530 22.00 0.76 1.14
C ARG A 530 22.56 -0.61 0.77
N ILE A 531 23.74 -0.64 0.15
CA ILE A 531 24.53 -1.88 0.02
C ILE A 531 25.17 -2.10 1.39
N VAL A 532 24.74 -3.16 2.08
CA VAL A 532 25.51 -3.73 3.19
C VAL A 532 26.63 -4.55 2.54
N PRO A 533 27.92 -4.24 2.76
CA PRO A 533 29.00 -5.05 2.24
C PRO A 533 29.20 -6.25 3.15
N THR A 534 28.59 -7.38 2.83
CA THR A 534 29.01 -8.69 3.35
C THR A 534 30.21 -9.16 2.54
N PHE A 535 31.41 -8.77 2.97
CA PHE A 535 32.64 -9.44 2.56
C PHE A 535 32.70 -10.80 3.26
N VAL A 536 32.49 -11.88 2.51
CA VAL A 536 33.04 -13.20 2.83
C VAL A 536 34.01 -13.54 1.72
N THR A 537 35.30 -13.48 2.04
CA THR A 537 36.38 -13.96 1.18
C THR A 537 36.41 -15.49 1.19
N PRO A 538 36.51 -16.13 0.02
CA PRO A 538 37.36 -17.29 -0.11
C PRO A 538 38.49 -17.01 -1.10
N SER A 539 39.69 -17.31 -0.64
CA SER A 539 40.95 -17.28 -1.37
C SER A 539 40.97 -18.28 -2.52
N VAL A 540 41.03 -17.82 -3.77
CA VAL A 540 41.63 -18.58 -4.89
C VAL A 540 42.34 -17.61 -5.85
N SER A 541 43.56 -17.98 -6.21
CA SER A 541 44.60 -17.26 -6.96
C SER A 541 44.18 -16.83 -8.38
N PRO A 542 44.70 -15.71 -8.92
CA PRO A 542 44.41 -15.27 -10.28
C PRO A 542 45.32 -15.94 -11.31
N VAL A 543 44.73 -16.53 -12.35
CA VAL A 543 45.43 -16.86 -13.60
C VAL A 543 45.16 -15.74 -14.60
N THR A 544 46.23 -15.04 -14.96
CA THR A 544 46.30 -13.96 -15.95
C THR A 544 46.11 -14.45 -17.38
N PHE A 545 45.19 -13.81 -18.13
CA PHE A 545 45.33 -13.63 -19.58
C PHE A 545 45.11 -12.14 -19.89
N GLY A 546 46.15 -11.49 -20.40
CA GLY A 546 46.20 -10.06 -20.66
C GLY A 546 45.62 -9.66 -22.01
N VAL A 547 45.00 -8.49 -22.03
CA VAL A 547 44.77 -7.69 -23.24
C VAL A 547 45.13 -6.24 -22.91
N THR A 548 46.21 -5.74 -23.49
CA THR A 548 46.67 -4.35 -23.41
C THR A 548 45.94 -3.48 -24.44
N PRO A 549 45.59 -2.22 -24.13
CA PRO A 549 44.99 -1.29 -25.09
C PRO A 549 46.07 -0.46 -25.80
N PHE A 550 46.03 -0.41 -27.13
CA PHE A 550 46.89 0.46 -27.94
C PHE A 550 46.16 1.78 -28.24
N ALA A 551 46.70 2.89 -27.71
CA ALA A 551 46.37 4.25 -28.11
C ALA A 551 47.29 4.67 -29.27
N LEU A 552 46.73 5.25 -30.33
CA LEU A 552 47.48 5.70 -31.50
C LEU A 552 47.49 7.23 -31.57
N ASN A 553 48.68 7.78 -31.38
CA ASN A 553 49.04 9.19 -31.48
C ASN A 553 49.47 9.48 -32.94
N ILE A 554 48.97 10.57 -33.54
CA ILE A 554 49.23 10.93 -34.94
C ILE A 554 50.39 11.93 -35.00
N SER A 555 51.48 11.59 -35.71
CA SER A 555 52.44 12.58 -36.23
C SER A 555 53.39 12.01 -37.30
N GLN A 556 53.22 12.52 -38.54
CA GLN A 556 54.20 12.83 -39.60
C GLN A 556 55.06 11.76 -40.33
N ARG A 557 54.87 11.74 -41.68
CA ARG A 557 55.83 11.66 -42.82
C ARG A 557 56.78 10.43 -42.90
N SER A 558 57.10 9.78 -44.03
CA SER A 558 57.00 10.06 -45.48
C SER A 558 57.43 8.84 -46.34
N ARG A 559 57.07 8.87 -47.65
CA ARG A 559 57.65 8.19 -48.84
C ARG A 559 57.28 6.72 -49.18
N GLY A 560 56.72 6.53 -50.39
CA GLY A 560 56.73 5.28 -51.18
C GLY A 560 55.41 4.87 -51.86
N CYS A 561 55.29 5.02 -53.18
CA CYS A 561 54.20 4.65 -54.13
C CYS A 561 53.71 3.17 -54.14
N PRO A 562 52.69 2.75 -54.94
CA PRO A 562 51.47 3.44 -55.43
C PRO A 562 50.13 2.63 -55.31
N ARG A 563 49.03 3.36 -55.20
CA ARG A 563 47.63 3.15 -55.69
C ARG A 563 47.04 1.74 -55.89
N ALA A 564 45.95 1.49 -55.16
CA ALA A 564 44.66 1.11 -55.75
C ALA A 564 43.52 1.83 -54.99
N SER A 565 42.77 2.67 -55.69
CA SER A 565 41.74 3.58 -55.19
C SER A 565 40.36 2.92 -55.13
N LEU A 566 39.69 2.99 -53.97
CA LEU A 566 38.23 2.90 -53.83
C LEU A 566 37.74 4.14 -53.06
N PRO A 567 36.70 4.85 -53.54
CA PRO A 567 36.32 6.14 -52.99
C PRO A 567 35.51 5.96 -51.70
N ILE A 568 36.07 6.41 -50.57
CA ILE A 568 35.30 6.62 -49.34
C ILE A 568 34.54 7.95 -49.51
N TYR A 569 33.24 7.87 -49.74
CA TYR A 569 32.37 9.04 -49.72
C TYR A 569 32.27 9.59 -48.28
N ARG A 570 32.83 10.77 -48.05
CA ARG A 570 32.64 11.57 -46.82
C ARG A 570 31.16 11.97 -46.72
N MET A 571 30.43 11.41 -45.76
CA MET A 571 29.13 11.92 -45.32
C MET A 571 29.29 13.31 -44.67
N THR A 572 29.12 14.36 -45.45
CA THR A 572 29.09 15.76 -44.98
C THR A 572 27.64 16.22 -44.92
N GLY A 573 26.99 16.03 -43.76
CA GLY A 573 25.65 16.52 -43.52
C GLY A 573 25.39 16.79 -42.03
N PRO A 574 24.47 17.72 -41.68
CA PRO A 574 24.21 18.12 -40.29
C PRO A 574 23.74 16.96 -39.39
N LEU A 575 23.12 15.92 -39.96
CA LEU A 575 22.66 14.72 -39.27
C LEU A 575 23.80 13.79 -38.79
N SER A 576 24.94 13.72 -39.48
CA SER A 576 26.07 12.89 -39.01
C SER A 576 26.79 13.52 -37.82
N ARG A 577 26.77 14.86 -37.73
CA ARG A 577 27.23 15.60 -36.56
C ARG A 577 26.29 15.37 -35.38
N LEU A 578 24.98 15.43 -35.58
CA LEU A 578 23.99 15.13 -34.54
C LEU A 578 24.15 13.69 -33.99
N PHE A 579 24.44 12.73 -34.87
CA PHE A 579 24.69 11.33 -34.50
C PHE A 579 25.94 11.19 -33.61
N TYR A 580 27.04 11.90 -33.93
CA TYR A 580 28.26 11.89 -33.11
C TYR A 580 28.12 12.65 -31.79
N TYR A 581 27.40 13.78 -31.77
CA TYR A 581 27.24 14.62 -30.58
C TYR A 581 26.19 14.12 -29.59
N ILE A 582 25.30 13.20 -29.98
CA ILE A 582 24.30 12.61 -29.07
C ILE A 582 24.74 11.21 -28.62
N LEU A 583 25.22 10.36 -29.54
CA LEU A 583 25.47 8.94 -29.25
C LEU A 583 26.65 8.71 -28.28
N ILE A 584 27.75 9.47 -28.42
CA ILE A 584 28.93 9.35 -27.56
C ILE A 584 28.62 9.78 -26.12
N PRO A 585 28.03 10.97 -25.85
CA PRO A 585 27.63 11.32 -24.51
C PRO A 585 26.50 10.42 -23.98
N CYS A 586 25.61 9.87 -24.80
CA CYS A 586 24.58 8.93 -24.34
C CYS A 586 25.15 7.57 -23.90
N ILE A 587 26.10 7.01 -24.66
CA ILE A 587 26.82 5.78 -24.27
C ILE A 587 27.68 6.06 -23.02
N SER A 588 28.33 7.22 -22.96
CA SER A 588 29.08 7.66 -21.78
C SER A 588 28.18 7.92 -20.57
N ILE A 589 26.98 8.47 -20.71
CA ILE A 589 26.04 8.71 -19.59
C ILE A 589 25.43 7.39 -19.10
N VAL A 590 25.11 6.46 -20.00
CA VAL A 590 24.62 5.11 -19.62
C VAL A 590 25.73 4.32 -18.91
N LEU A 591 26.96 4.35 -19.43
CA LEU A 591 28.12 3.72 -18.77
C LEU A 591 28.48 4.43 -17.46
N TYR A 592 28.43 5.76 -17.41
CA TYR A 592 28.72 6.56 -16.21
C TYR A 592 27.65 6.38 -15.13
N SER A 593 26.37 6.24 -15.50
CA SER A 593 25.26 5.94 -14.58
C SER A 593 25.29 4.50 -14.06
N LEU A 594 25.97 3.59 -14.75
CA LEU A 594 26.25 2.23 -14.30
C LEU A 594 27.49 2.15 -13.40
N TYR A 595 28.37 3.17 -13.41
CA TYR A 595 29.69 3.15 -12.75
C TYR A 595 29.92 4.22 -11.68
N THR A 596 28.96 5.09 -11.38
CA THR A 596 29.15 6.15 -10.37
C THR A 596 28.68 5.72 -8.98
N PRO A 597 29.60 5.50 -8.02
CA PRO A 597 29.27 5.67 -6.61
C PRO A 597 29.06 7.17 -6.37
N ALA A 598 27.91 7.56 -5.86
CA ALA A 598 27.59 8.95 -5.59
C ALA A 598 28.56 9.54 -4.54
N GLN A 599 29.29 10.58 -4.91
CA GLN A 599 29.92 11.52 -3.98
C GLN A 599 29.38 12.91 -4.29
N HIS A 600 28.81 13.58 -3.28
CA HIS A 600 29.22 14.92 -2.87
C HIS A 600 28.53 15.32 -1.55
N PRO A 601 29.09 16.29 -0.82
CA PRO A 601 29.12 16.31 0.63
C PRO A 601 27.95 17.10 1.17
N THR A 602 27.05 16.42 1.86
CA THR A 602 26.30 17.05 2.94
C THR A 602 27.13 16.88 4.19
N GLN A 603 27.37 17.97 4.91
CA GLN A 603 27.93 17.94 6.26
C GLN A 603 27.35 16.74 7.04
N PRO A 604 28.17 15.98 7.78
CA PRO A 604 27.64 14.87 8.54
C PRO A 604 26.66 15.45 9.57
N MET A 605 25.37 15.16 9.38
CA MET A 605 24.48 15.07 10.52
C MET A 605 25.14 14.08 11.50
N PRO A 606 25.17 14.37 12.81
CA PRO A 606 25.62 13.39 13.78
C PRO A 606 24.90 12.07 13.53
N VAL A 607 25.67 11.00 13.41
CA VAL A 607 25.14 9.64 13.25
C VAL A 607 24.22 9.39 14.46
N PRO A 608 22.94 9.01 14.28
CA PRO A 608 22.12 8.55 15.39
C PRO A 608 22.88 7.40 16.04
N SER A 609 23.19 7.52 17.33
CA SER A 609 23.98 6.53 18.08
C SER A 609 23.40 5.14 17.83
N SER A 610 24.21 4.24 17.27
CA SER A 610 23.72 2.91 16.91
C SER A 610 23.24 2.19 18.18
N ALA A 611 22.18 1.37 18.10
CA ALA A 611 21.68 0.64 19.27
C ALA A 611 22.78 -0.20 19.96
N ARG A 612 23.78 -0.62 19.17
CA ARG A 612 24.99 -1.27 19.65
C ARG A 612 25.86 -0.37 20.53
N GLU A 613 26.05 0.90 20.17
CA GLU A 613 26.79 1.88 20.98
C GLU A 613 26.07 2.14 22.31
N VAL A 614 24.76 2.37 22.27
CA VAL A 614 23.96 2.59 23.49
C VAL A 614 24.00 1.35 24.39
N ALA A 615 23.82 0.15 23.83
CA ALA A 615 23.95 -1.10 24.57
C ALA A 615 25.34 -1.25 25.21
N THR A 616 26.40 -0.96 24.45
CA THR A 616 27.79 -1.08 24.93
C THR A 616 28.06 -0.10 26.07
N ALA A 617 27.58 1.14 25.96
CA ALA A 617 27.75 2.15 27.01
C ALA A 617 27.03 1.75 28.30
N LEU A 618 25.76 1.34 28.21
CA LEU A 618 24.96 0.92 29.37
C LEU A 618 25.53 -0.34 30.05
N LEU A 619 26.05 -1.29 29.27
CA LEU A 619 26.71 -2.50 29.80
C LEU A 619 28.07 -2.19 30.44
N ALA A 620 28.85 -1.28 29.85
CA ALA A 620 30.17 -0.91 30.37
C ALA A 620 30.09 -0.29 31.78
N GLU A 621 29.05 0.50 32.06
CA GLU A 621 28.78 1.03 33.41
C GLU A 621 28.60 -0.06 34.48
N LYS A 622 28.25 -1.29 34.07
CA LYS A 622 28.07 -2.46 34.96
C LYS A 622 29.20 -3.48 34.86
N GLY A 623 30.29 -3.18 34.15
CA GLY A 623 31.40 -4.11 33.97
C GLY A 623 31.05 -5.32 33.08
N LEU A 624 30.06 -5.17 32.19
CA LEU A 624 29.61 -6.18 31.25
C LEU A 624 30.08 -5.83 29.82
N GLN A 625 30.45 -6.85 29.04
CA GLN A 625 30.85 -6.71 27.65
C GLN A 625 29.76 -7.28 26.73
N LEU A 626 29.37 -6.49 25.72
CA LEU A 626 28.40 -6.88 24.70
C LEU A 626 28.96 -8.02 23.83
N LYS A 627 28.27 -9.16 23.79
CA LYS A 627 28.57 -10.31 22.92
C LYS A 627 27.74 -10.27 21.63
N SER A 628 26.43 -10.10 21.77
CA SER A 628 25.51 -10.06 20.63
C SER A 628 24.30 -9.18 20.93
N LEU A 629 23.75 -8.59 19.87
CA LEU A 629 22.55 -7.76 19.90
C LEU A 629 21.64 -8.23 18.77
N GLU A 630 20.43 -8.63 19.12
CA GLU A 630 19.41 -9.13 18.20
C GLU A 630 18.16 -8.24 18.33
N ARG A 631 17.69 -7.64 17.24
CA ARG A 631 16.47 -6.85 17.28
C ARG A 631 15.25 -7.76 17.43
N ILE A 632 14.45 -7.53 18.47
CA ILE A 632 13.18 -8.24 18.73
C ILE A 632 12.03 -7.57 17.96
N GLN A 633 11.88 -6.24 18.10
CA GLN A 633 10.74 -5.51 17.56
C GLN A 633 11.08 -4.03 17.31
N SER A 634 10.43 -3.39 16.33
CA SER A 634 10.38 -1.92 16.24
C SER A 634 9.42 -1.34 17.27
N LEU A 635 9.72 -0.16 17.79
CA LEU A 635 8.70 0.65 18.47
C LEU A 635 7.76 1.31 17.45
N TRP A 636 6.54 1.61 17.90
CA TRP A 636 5.48 2.21 17.09
C TRP A 636 5.94 3.47 16.35
N ALA A 637 5.44 3.66 15.12
CA ALA A 637 5.69 4.86 14.31
C ALA A 637 7.18 5.22 14.11
N GLY A 638 8.08 4.25 14.23
CA GLY A 638 9.52 4.47 14.07
C GLY A 638 10.20 5.14 15.26
N TYR A 639 9.60 5.11 16.45
CA TYR A 639 10.15 5.74 17.67
C TYR A 639 11.37 5.03 18.26
N GLY A 640 11.85 3.94 17.65
CA GLY A 640 13.02 3.21 18.11
C GLY A 640 12.85 1.70 17.98
N GLU A 641 13.53 0.92 18.83
CA GLU A 641 13.53 -0.55 18.76
C GLU A 641 13.75 -1.21 20.13
N ILE A 642 13.27 -2.45 20.24
CA ILE A 642 13.54 -3.37 21.35
C ILE A 642 14.49 -4.45 20.83
N SER A 643 15.59 -4.66 21.55
CA SER A 643 16.66 -5.59 21.19
C SER A 643 17.03 -6.50 22.35
N ARG A 644 17.21 -7.79 22.09
CA ARG A 644 17.84 -8.73 23.02
C ARG A 644 19.34 -8.48 23.02
N VAL A 645 19.91 -8.39 24.21
CA VAL A 645 21.32 -8.11 24.45
C VAL A 645 21.91 -9.28 25.24
N THR A 646 22.95 -9.90 24.70
CA THR A 646 23.70 -10.94 25.42
C THR A 646 25.04 -10.37 25.85
N ALA A 647 25.36 -10.46 27.13
CA ALA A 647 26.56 -9.90 27.71
C ALA A 647 27.33 -10.90 28.59
N VAL A 648 28.63 -10.65 28.78
CA VAL A 648 29.51 -11.43 29.67
C VAL A 648 30.29 -10.49 30.59
N PRO A 649 30.64 -10.89 31.82
CA PRO A 649 31.50 -10.11 32.70
C PRO A 649 32.88 -9.85 32.08
N VAL A 650 33.35 -8.60 32.14
CA VAL A 650 34.68 -8.21 31.60
C VAL A 650 35.83 -8.95 32.30
N SER A 651 35.66 -9.30 33.58
CA SER A 651 36.64 -10.01 34.40
C SER A 651 36.69 -11.53 34.17
N ALA A 652 35.72 -12.12 33.46
CA ALA A 652 35.61 -13.57 33.28
C ALA A 652 34.98 -13.92 31.92
N SER A 653 35.78 -13.86 30.85
CA SER A 653 35.33 -14.15 29.47
C SER A 653 34.82 -15.58 29.22
N THR A 654 35.02 -16.49 30.18
CA THR A 654 34.54 -17.88 30.17
C THR A 654 33.25 -18.09 30.96
N ALA A 655 32.69 -17.06 31.61
CA ALA A 655 31.44 -17.15 32.35
C ALA A 655 30.22 -17.34 31.42
N PRO A 656 29.13 -17.97 31.90
CA PRO A 656 27.90 -18.09 31.13
C PRO A 656 27.39 -16.70 30.72
N SER A 657 26.92 -16.59 29.48
CA SER A 657 26.41 -15.33 28.96
C SER A 657 25.03 -15.03 29.54
N GLU A 658 24.80 -13.79 29.97
CA GLU A 658 23.52 -13.32 30.52
C GLU A 658 22.70 -12.60 29.45
N SER A 659 21.37 -12.69 29.54
CA SER A 659 20.43 -12.08 28.59
C SER A 659 19.72 -10.88 29.21
N TYR A 660 19.64 -9.81 28.44
CA TYR A 660 19.01 -8.54 28.79
C TYR A 660 18.13 -8.05 27.64
N VAL A 661 17.20 -7.15 27.92
CA VAL A 661 16.34 -6.50 26.93
C VAL A 661 16.65 -5.01 26.92
N LEU A 662 17.13 -4.50 25.80
CA LEU A 662 17.31 -3.07 25.55
C LEU A 662 16.07 -2.51 24.85
N LYS A 663 15.41 -1.53 25.47
CA LYS A 663 14.38 -0.71 24.82
C LYS A 663 14.98 0.66 24.53
N LEU A 664 15.20 0.97 23.26
CA LEU A 664 15.78 2.22 22.78
C LEU A 664 14.68 3.06 22.11
N VAL A 665 14.46 4.25 22.63
CA VAL A 665 13.50 5.24 22.14
C VAL A 665 14.25 6.45 21.60
N THR A 666 14.05 6.70 20.31
CA THR A 666 14.58 7.85 19.56
C THR A 666 13.39 8.51 18.84
N PRO A 667 12.65 9.41 19.50
CA PRO A 667 11.49 10.06 18.92
C PRO A 667 11.88 10.85 17.66
N PRO A 668 11.03 10.86 16.62
CA PRO A 668 11.26 11.68 15.44
C PRO A 668 11.12 13.18 15.77
N PRO A 669 11.91 14.07 15.16
CA PRO A 669 11.79 15.51 15.37
C PRO A 669 10.44 16.00 14.83
N THR A 670 9.58 16.59 15.67
CA THR A 670 8.24 17.08 15.30
C THR A 670 7.81 18.33 16.08
N LYS A 671 6.72 18.98 15.64
CA LYS A 671 6.18 20.23 16.17
C LYS A 671 5.47 20.03 17.51
N ALA A 672 5.47 21.07 18.35
CA ALA A 672 4.98 21.07 19.73
C ALA A 672 3.46 20.80 19.92
N ASP A 673 2.64 20.78 18.86
CA ASP A 673 1.17 20.76 18.95
C ASP A 673 0.49 19.41 18.61
N ASP A 674 1.25 18.32 18.43
CA ASP A 674 0.67 16.99 18.20
C ASP A 674 0.45 16.23 19.53
N GLU A 675 -0.79 16.23 20.01
CA GLU A 675 -1.22 15.51 21.22
C GLU A 675 -0.81 14.03 21.21
N GLY A 676 -0.89 13.35 20.06
CA GLY A 676 -0.53 11.95 19.91
C GLY A 676 0.98 11.72 20.01
N HIS A 677 1.78 12.62 19.46
CA HIS A 677 3.23 12.61 19.59
C HIS A 677 3.66 12.85 21.05
N THR A 678 3.13 13.90 21.67
CA THR A 678 3.42 14.27 23.07
C THR A 678 3.04 13.14 24.02
N ARG A 679 1.87 12.52 23.84
CA ARG A 679 1.43 11.37 24.65
C ARG A 679 2.43 10.22 24.62
N LYS A 680 2.97 9.89 23.44
CA LYS A 680 3.97 8.81 23.28
C LYS A 680 5.28 9.13 23.97
N ILE A 681 5.77 10.37 23.85
CA ILE A 681 7.01 10.77 24.55
C ILE A 681 6.80 10.68 26.07
N LEU A 682 5.69 11.20 26.58
CA LEU A 682 5.36 11.14 28.01
C LEU A 682 5.21 9.70 28.49
N SER A 683 4.59 8.81 27.71
CA SER A 683 4.40 7.41 28.10
C SER A 683 5.73 6.65 28.23
N TYR A 684 6.71 6.90 27.36
CA TYR A 684 8.05 6.31 27.51
C TYR A 684 8.80 6.83 28.73
N ARG A 685 8.60 8.11 29.11
CA ARG A 685 9.17 8.66 30.35
C ARG A 685 8.55 8.03 31.59
N VAL A 686 7.22 7.88 31.59
CA VAL A 686 6.49 7.20 32.67
C VAL A 686 6.97 5.74 32.82
N GLU A 687 7.13 5.02 31.71
CA GLU A 687 7.66 3.66 31.72
C GLU A 687 9.09 3.59 32.29
N GLN A 688 9.97 4.50 31.87
CA GLN A 688 11.33 4.59 32.40
C GLN A 688 11.32 4.87 33.90
N TYR A 689 10.48 5.80 34.37
CA TYR A 689 10.35 6.13 35.78
C TYR A 689 9.88 4.91 36.57
N PHE A 690 8.86 4.19 36.07
CA PHE A 690 8.35 2.97 36.70
C PHE A 690 9.47 1.94 36.90
N TYR A 691 10.20 1.57 35.84
CA TYR A 691 11.25 0.55 35.94
C TYR A 691 12.48 1.00 36.74
N THR A 692 12.77 2.30 36.76
CA THR A 692 13.95 2.84 37.47
C THR A 692 13.68 3.06 38.97
N HIS A 693 12.48 3.52 39.34
CA HIS A 693 12.19 3.97 40.71
C HIS A 693 11.13 3.15 41.43
N LEU A 694 10.13 2.59 40.72
CA LEU A 694 9.00 1.89 41.35
C LEU A 694 9.18 0.37 41.37
N ALA A 695 9.62 -0.22 40.25
CA ALA A 695 9.89 -1.66 40.15
C ALA A 695 10.86 -2.20 41.23
N PRO A 696 11.93 -1.48 41.63
CA PRO A 696 12.82 -1.94 42.70
C PRO A 696 12.19 -1.97 44.09
N GLN A 697 11.09 -1.24 44.32
CA GLN A 697 10.40 -1.22 45.61
C GLN A 697 9.43 -2.39 45.75
N MET A 698 9.09 -3.07 44.65
CA MET A 698 8.13 -4.16 44.64
C MET A 698 8.71 -5.43 45.28
N PRO A 699 7.90 -6.21 46.02
CA PRO A 699 8.34 -7.46 46.61
C PRO A 699 8.61 -8.53 45.53
N SER A 700 9.45 -9.51 45.85
CA SER A 700 9.76 -10.63 44.94
C SER A 700 8.54 -11.48 44.55
N SER A 701 7.45 -11.41 45.32
CA SER A 701 6.16 -12.04 45.00
C SER A 701 5.42 -11.38 43.83
N LEU A 702 5.82 -10.17 43.41
CA LEU A 702 5.25 -9.44 42.28
C LEU A 702 6.35 -9.22 41.22
N PRO A 703 6.63 -10.25 40.41
CA PRO A 703 7.73 -10.20 39.45
C PRO A 703 7.45 -9.15 38.35
N VAL A 704 8.44 -8.29 38.15
CA VAL A 704 8.54 -7.31 37.06
C VAL A 704 9.99 -7.25 36.59
N ALA A 705 10.22 -6.79 35.36
CA ALA A 705 11.58 -6.61 34.86
C ALA A 705 12.35 -5.58 35.71
N GLN A 706 13.61 -5.88 36.01
CA GLN A 706 14.49 -5.00 36.76
C GLN A 706 15.29 -4.11 35.80
N CYS A 707 15.30 -2.80 36.04
CA CYS A 707 16.14 -1.88 35.28
C CYS A 707 17.58 -1.93 35.76
N ILE A 708 18.47 -2.37 34.89
CA ILE A 708 19.91 -2.49 35.17
C ILE A 708 20.60 -1.14 34.97
N ALA A 709 20.28 -0.47 33.87
CA ALA A 709 20.80 0.84 33.52
C ALA A 709 19.78 1.56 32.64
N SER A 710 19.67 2.87 32.78
CA SER A 710 18.83 3.69 31.90
C SER A 710 19.51 5.02 31.60
N ILE A 711 19.14 5.61 30.47
CA ILE A 711 19.65 6.88 30.00
C ILE A 711 18.48 7.70 29.48
N ASN A 712 18.43 8.97 29.85
CA ASN A 712 17.53 9.95 29.27
C ASN A 712 18.37 11.18 28.93
N LYS A 713 18.69 11.37 27.65
CA LYS A 713 19.52 12.49 27.18
C LYS A 713 18.72 13.36 26.23
N HIS A 714 18.62 14.63 26.58
CA HIS A 714 18.16 15.68 25.69
C HIS A 714 19.37 16.31 25.00
N ASN A 715 19.45 16.18 23.68
CA ASN A 715 20.50 16.78 22.87
C ASN A 715 20.14 18.24 22.55
N ALA A 716 21.17 19.08 22.42
CA ALA A 716 21.00 20.51 22.11
C ALA A 716 20.35 20.79 20.74
N ASP A 717 20.28 19.78 19.87
CA ASP A 717 19.61 19.83 18.56
C ASP A 717 18.09 19.56 18.64
N GLY A 718 17.54 19.39 19.84
CA GLY A 718 16.13 19.10 20.09
C GLY A 718 15.75 17.62 20.00
N THR A 719 16.72 16.73 19.75
CA THR A 719 16.48 15.28 19.80
C THR A 719 16.58 14.76 21.24
N SER A 720 15.77 13.76 21.60
CA SER A 720 15.88 13.07 22.88
C SER A 720 16.17 11.59 22.66
N ILE A 721 17.08 11.02 23.45
CA ILE A 721 17.37 9.59 23.45
C ILE A 721 17.02 9.06 24.82
N THR A 722 16.05 8.15 24.87
CA THR A 722 15.69 7.42 26.08
C THR A 722 16.01 5.95 25.86
N ALA A 723 16.80 5.33 26.72
CA ALA A 723 17.04 3.88 26.64
C ALA A 723 17.04 3.24 28.02
N MET A 724 16.54 2.01 28.10
CA MET A 724 16.52 1.21 29.32
C MET A 724 17.01 -0.21 29.01
N LEU A 725 17.93 -0.69 29.83
CA LEU A 725 18.41 -2.07 29.83
C LEU A 725 17.72 -2.83 30.96
N LEU A 726 16.82 -3.73 30.61
CA LEU A 726 15.98 -4.49 31.52
C LEU A 726 16.45 -5.95 31.62
N SER A 727 16.20 -6.59 32.75
CA SER A 727 16.35 -8.05 32.89
C SER A 727 15.44 -8.81 31.92
N ASP A 728 15.93 -9.89 31.31
CA ASP A 728 15.14 -10.70 30.38
C ASP A 728 14.16 -11.63 31.12
N LEU A 729 12.89 -11.23 31.20
CA LEU A 729 11.82 -12.00 31.86
C LEU A 729 11.63 -13.40 31.28
N LYS A 730 11.98 -13.65 30.00
CA LYS A 730 11.82 -14.96 29.37
C LYS A 730 12.68 -16.05 29.99
N GLN A 731 13.71 -15.68 30.74
CA GLN A 731 14.53 -16.66 31.46
C GLN A 731 13.76 -17.37 32.59
N GLN A 732 12.80 -16.68 33.22
CA GLN A 732 11.97 -17.23 34.29
C GLN A 732 10.54 -17.53 33.84
N TYR A 733 10.02 -16.75 32.90
CA TYR A 733 8.66 -16.84 32.37
C TYR A 733 8.74 -17.04 30.83
N PRO A 734 9.05 -18.26 30.36
CA PRO A 734 9.39 -18.49 28.96
C PRO A 734 8.20 -18.41 28.00
N VAL A 735 6.96 -18.52 28.51
CA VAL A 735 5.74 -18.53 27.70
C VAL A 735 5.22 -17.10 27.58
N ALA A 736 5.13 -16.57 26.37
CA ALA A 736 4.49 -15.27 26.12
C ALA A 736 2.96 -15.43 26.17
N GLY A 737 2.26 -14.47 26.76
CA GLY A 737 0.82 -14.38 26.59
C GLY A 737 0.54 -14.06 25.12
N GLU A 738 -0.06 -15.02 24.45
CA GLU A 738 -0.10 -15.12 22.99
C GLU A 738 -0.91 -13.97 22.36
N LYS A 739 -0.52 -13.56 21.13
CA LYS A 739 -0.94 -12.29 20.50
C LYS A 739 -2.44 -12.08 20.27
N ARG A 740 -3.25 -13.14 20.25
CA ARG A 740 -4.73 -13.13 20.13
C ARG A 740 -5.34 -14.41 20.70
N ALA A 741 -4.62 -15.11 21.58
CA ALA A 741 -5.17 -16.28 22.26
C ALA A 741 -5.69 -15.87 23.63
N VAL A 742 -6.87 -16.37 23.93
CA VAL A 742 -7.44 -16.35 25.25
C VAL A 742 -6.50 -17.09 26.21
N LEU A 743 -6.20 -16.50 27.37
CA LEU A 743 -5.41 -17.17 28.39
C LEU A 743 -6.11 -18.44 28.87
N THR A 744 -5.33 -19.47 29.22
CA THR A 744 -5.89 -20.63 29.91
C THR A 744 -6.44 -20.24 31.28
N ASP A 745 -7.43 -20.98 31.79
CA ASP A 745 -8.03 -20.70 33.11
C ASP A 745 -6.99 -20.53 34.22
N THR A 746 -5.91 -21.34 34.20
CA THR A 746 -4.81 -21.24 35.17
C THR A 746 -4.08 -19.91 35.06
N GLN A 747 -3.76 -19.48 33.84
CA GLN A 747 -3.11 -18.19 33.59
C GLN A 747 -4.04 -17.03 33.93
N VAL A 748 -5.36 -17.20 33.77
CA VAL A 748 -6.35 -16.20 34.15
C VAL A 748 -6.30 -15.93 35.64
N PHE A 749 -6.37 -16.99 36.46
CA PHE A 749 -6.29 -16.85 37.90
C PHE A 749 -4.95 -16.28 38.36
N ALA A 750 -3.83 -16.72 37.75
CA ALA A 750 -2.51 -16.21 38.10
C ALA A 750 -2.34 -14.71 37.77
N ALA A 751 -2.89 -14.26 36.63
CA ALA A 751 -2.90 -12.84 36.27
C ALA A 751 -3.80 -12.00 37.18
N LEU A 752 -4.95 -12.51 37.61
CA LEU A 752 -5.79 -11.84 38.61
C LEU A 752 -5.11 -11.72 39.97
N ASP A 753 -4.39 -12.76 40.40
CA ASP A 753 -3.62 -12.75 41.64
C ASP A 753 -2.48 -11.74 41.58
N TRP A 754 -1.79 -11.66 40.43
CA TRP A 754 -0.75 -10.66 40.20
C TRP A 754 -1.33 -9.25 40.20
N LEU A 755 -2.44 -9.01 39.48
CA LEU A 755 -3.09 -7.70 39.40
C LEU A 755 -3.62 -7.25 40.78
N SER A 756 -4.30 -8.14 41.52
CA SER A 756 -4.79 -7.82 42.87
C SER A 756 -3.63 -7.51 43.82
N GLY A 757 -2.53 -8.25 43.75
CA GLY A 757 -1.33 -7.97 44.54
C GLY A 757 -0.65 -6.65 44.15
N PHE A 758 -0.53 -6.36 42.86
CA PHE A 758 0.02 -5.09 42.35
C PHE A 758 -0.81 -3.89 42.82
N HIS A 759 -2.12 -3.97 42.64
CA HIS A 759 -3.07 -2.96 43.10
C HIS A 759 -3.06 -2.83 44.62
N GLY A 760 -3.03 -3.93 45.38
CA GLY A 760 -2.98 -3.89 46.84
C GLY A 760 -1.69 -3.27 47.36
N PHE A 761 -0.54 -3.65 46.78
CA PHE A 761 0.76 -3.10 47.14
C PHE A 761 0.80 -1.57 46.99
N TRP A 762 0.26 -1.01 45.91
CA TRP A 762 0.28 0.44 45.69
C TRP A 762 -0.86 1.20 46.40
N TRP A 763 -1.93 0.53 46.83
CA TRP A 763 -3.11 1.19 47.40
C TRP A 763 -2.80 2.07 48.63
N SER A 764 -1.96 1.57 49.55
CA SER A 764 -1.53 2.37 50.70
C SER A 764 -0.46 3.41 50.35
N ARG A 765 0.26 3.22 49.23
CA ARG A 765 1.46 3.96 48.84
C ARG A 765 1.20 5.11 47.86
N VAL A 766 0.08 5.14 47.15
CA VAL A 766 -0.22 6.22 46.18
C VAL A 766 -0.25 7.62 46.78
N LYS A 767 -0.53 7.75 48.09
CA LYS A 767 -0.49 9.05 48.79
C LYS A 767 0.92 9.65 48.88
N SER A 768 1.96 8.87 48.61
CA SER A 768 3.36 9.35 48.60
C SER A 768 3.72 10.13 47.32
N PHE A 769 2.92 10.02 46.25
CA PHE A 769 3.16 10.78 45.03
C PHE A 769 2.77 12.25 45.23
N ALA A 770 3.73 13.16 45.03
CA ALA A 770 3.46 14.58 45.04
C ALA A 770 2.57 14.95 43.84
N PRO A 771 1.46 15.69 44.01
CA PRO A 771 0.60 16.10 42.89
C PRO A 771 1.36 16.86 41.79
N SER A 772 2.43 17.56 42.16
CA SER A 772 3.27 18.31 41.22
C SER A 772 4.11 17.40 40.32
N SER A 773 4.48 16.19 40.76
CA SER A 773 5.32 15.24 40.03
C SER A 773 4.53 14.37 39.06
N LEU A 774 3.21 14.26 39.22
CA LEU A 774 2.34 13.48 38.34
C LEU A 774 2.26 14.11 36.95
N VAL A 775 2.22 13.26 35.92
CA VAL A 775 2.09 13.66 34.52
C VAL A 775 0.63 13.96 34.21
N LEU A 776 0.36 15.19 33.79
CA LEU A 776 -0.97 15.66 33.38
C LEU A 776 -1.31 15.17 31.97
N PRO A 777 -2.58 15.31 31.51
CA PRO A 777 -2.93 15.08 30.12
C PRO A 777 -1.98 15.84 29.16
N PRO A 778 -1.60 15.28 27.99
CA PRO A 778 -0.50 15.79 27.16
C PRO A 778 -0.58 17.29 26.83
N LEU A 779 -1.77 17.79 26.49
CA LEU A 779 -1.95 19.22 26.17
C LEU A 779 -1.78 20.13 27.39
N GLU A 780 -2.22 19.68 28.57
CA GLU A 780 -2.07 20.42 29.82
C GLU A 780 -0.61 20.38 30.31
N GLU A 781 0.07 19.24 30.11
CA GLU A 781 1.47 19.06 30.47
C GLU A 781 2.39 19.95 29.62
N VAL A 782 2.10 20.11 28.33
CA VAL A 782 2.84 21.03 27.44
C VAL A 782 2.62 22.49 27.84
N GLN A 783 1.41 22.88 28.25
CA GLN A 783 1.13 24.25 28.69
C GLN A 783 1.83 24.64 29.99
N ARG A 784 2.28 23.65 30.78
CA ARG A 784 2.93 23.84 32.08
C ARG A 784 4.40 24.32 32.02
N HIS A 785 4.89 24.76 30.85
CA HIS A 785 6.30 25.09 30.58
C HIS A 785 7.00 25.94 31.67
N GLY A 786 8.05 25.39 32.31
CA GLY A 786 9.05 26.17 33.06
C GLY A 786 9.70 25.53 34.30
N GLN A 787 9.25 24.37 34.79
CA GLN A 787 9.88 23.68 35.93
C GLN A 787 10.38 22.29 35.52
N ASP A 788 11.56 21.94 36.01
CA ASP A 788 12.39 20.77 35.65
C ASP A 788 11.60 19.55 35.17
N THR A 789 11.89 19.15 33.93
CA THR A 789 11.30 17.97 33.28
C THR A 789 11.83 16.64 33.84
N ASP A 790 12.81 16.69 34.74
CA ASP A 790 13.56 15.51 35.21
C ASP A 790 12.95 14.85 36.46
N GLU A 791 11.91 15.44 37.07
CA GLU A 791 11.25 14.92 38.29
C GLU A 791 9.80 14.42 38.08
N LYS A 792 9.43 14.05 36.86
CA LYS A 792 8.08 13.54 36.56
C LYS A 792 7.96 12.04 36.85
N SER A 793 6.89 11.64 37.54
CA SER A 793 6.65 10.26 37.97
C SER A 793 5.76 9.46 37.01
N VAL A 794 4.52 9.18 37.40
CA VAL A 794 3.54 8.38 36.67
C VAL A 794 2.37 9.27 36.22
N TRP A 795 1.45 8.73 35.40
CA TRP A 795 0.27 9.49 34.99
C TRP A 795 -0.62 9.85 36.19
N LEU A 796 -1.15 11.08 36.20
CA LEU A 796 -2.19 11.50 37.15
C LEU A 796 -3.42 10.60 37.03
N ASN A 797 -3.88 10.40 35.79
CA ASN A 797 -4.90 9.42 35.45
C ASN A 797 -4.23 8.31 34.63
N GLY A 798 -4.07 7.14 35.25
CA GLY A 798 -3.54 5.96 34.57
C GLY A 798 -4.51 5.42 33.55
N GLY A 799 -4.01 4.57 32.66
CA GLY A 799 -4.85 3.90 31.67
C GLY A 799 -4.75 4.48 30.27
N TYR A 800 -4.89 3.60 29.30
CA TYR A 800 -4.76 3.92 27.88
C TYR A 800 -5.95 4.70 27.30
N THR A 801 -7.08 4.71 28.01
CA THR A 801 -8.41 4.98 27.42
C THR A 801 -9.11 6.23 27.90
N TYR A 802 -8.63 6.89 28.96
CA TYR A 802 -9.41 7.94 29.60
C TYR A 802 -9.61 9.17 28.70
N LEU A 803 -10.80 9.75 28.80
CA LEU A 803 -11.35 10.74 27.87
C LEU A 803 -10.45 11.97 27.66
N ALA A 804 -9.78 12.45 28.72
CA ALA A 804 -8.96 13.66 28.66
C ALA A 804 -7.79 13.59 27.67
N THR A 805 -7.33 12.38 27.31
CA THR A 805 -6.25 12.13 26.32
C THR A 805 -6.76 11.57 24.99
N ARG A 806 -8.08 11.38 24.86
CA ARG A 806 -8.77 10.73 23.74
C ARG A 806 -9.95 11.56 23.24
N ARG A 807 -9.78 12.88 23.27
CA ARG A 807 -10.85 13.84 22.92
C ARG A 807 -11.26 13.74 21.45
N LYS A 808 -10.31 13.44 20.56
CA LYS A 808 -10.56 13.28 19.12
C LYS A 808 -11.42 12.04 18.84
N GLU A 809 -11.09 10.93 19.50
CA GLU A 809 -11.84 9.67 19.43
C GLU A 809 -13.27 9.89 19.93
N TYR A 810 -13.43 10.54 21.07
CA TYR A 810 -14.78 10.88 21.56
C TYR A 810 -15.55 11.81 20.62
N ALA A 811 -14.90 12.83 20.06
CA ALA A 811 -15.53 13.70 19.06
C ALA A 811 -16.00 12.91 17.82
N SER A 812 -15.23 11.90 17.39
CA SER A 812 -15.66 11.02 16.31
C SER A 812 -16.91 10.22 16.67
N LEU A 813 -17.01 9.71 17.91
CA LEU A 813 -18.21 9.02 18.38
C LEU A 813 -19.44 9.93 18.37
N VAL A 814 -19.28 11.23 18.67
CA VAL A 814 -20.35 12.23 18.59
C VAL A 814 -20.79 12.51 17.15
N GLU A 815 -19.85 12.50 16.18
CA GLU A 815 -20.16 12.79 14.77
C GLU A 815 -20.88 11.64 14.05
N TYR A 816 -20.67 10.39 14.47
CA TYR A 816 -21.33 9.22 13.87
C TYR A 816 -22.71 8.96 14.50
N ASP A 817 -23.74 9.60 13.94
CA ASP A 817 -25.15 9.51 14.39
C ASP A 817 -25.81 8.13 14.13
N ASP A 818 -25.13 7.23 13.40
CA ASP A 818 -25.67 5.92 12.98
C ASP A 818 -25.32 4.74 13.91
N THR A 819 -24.64 4.97 15.05
CA THR A 819 -24.28 3.90 16.00
C THR A 819 -25.16 3.95 17.26
N GLU A 820 -25.58 2.79 17.78
CA GLU A 820 -26.41 2.73 19.00
C GLU A 820 -25.73 3.43 20.21
N TRP A 821 -24.40 3.35 20.25
CA TRP A 821 -23.59 3.85 21.34
C TRP A 821 -23.40 5.37 21.30
N SER A 822 -23.47 5.99 20.12
CA SER A 822 -23.40 7.45 19.99
C SER A 822 -24.53 8.10 20.79
N ALA A 823 -25.79 7.76 20.49
CA ALA A 823 -26.93 8.32 21.19
C ALA A 823 -26.92 7.98 22.69
N LEU A 824 -26.60 6.74 23.07
CA LEU A 824 -26.64 6.31 24.48
C LEU A 824 -25.53 6.92 25.36
N LEU A 825 -24.34 7.15 24.81
CA LEU A 825 -23.18 7.61 25.60
C LEU A 825 -22.92 9.11 25.48
N THR A 826 -23.31 9.74 24.36
CA THR A 826 -22.97 11.14 24.06
C THR A 826 -24.14 12.11 24.21
N SER A 827 -25.38 11.63 24.24
CA SER A 827 -26.54 12.48 24.52
C SER A 827 -26.46 13.04 25.95
N ARG A 828 -26.86 14.30 26.10
CA ARG A 828 -26.96 14.93 27.42
C ARG A 828 -28.02 14.22 28.25
N VAL A 829 -27.70 13.94 29.51
CA VAL A 829 -28.65 13.37 30.45
C VAL A 829 -29.68 14.45 30.81
N GLU A 830 -30.97 14.12 30.79
CA GLU A 830 -32.05 15.05 31.08
C GLU A 830 -31.84 15.73 32.45
N GLY A 831 -31.86 17.07 32.47
CA GLY A 831 -31.57 17.87 33.68
C GLY A 831 -30.08 18.11 34.00
N HIS A 832 -29.15 17.62 33.17
CA HIS A 832 -27.71 17.77 33.37
C HIS A 832 -26.96 18.25 32.12
N GLU A 833 -25.80 18.89 32.31
CA GLU A 833 -24.99 19.45 31.22
C GLU A 833 -24.06 18.43 30.54
N LEU A 834 -23.81 17.29 31.20
CA LEU A 834 -22.86 16.26 30.74
C LEU A 834 -23.57 15.05 30.15
N SER A 835 -22.90 14.34 29.24
CA SER A 835 -23.31 13.01 28.77
C SER A 835 -22.91 11.91 29.76
N ILE A 836 -23.45 10.69 29.59
CA ILE A 836 -23.07 9.53 30.43
C ILE A 836 -21.56 9.27 30.33
N ALA A 837 -20.99 9.29 29.12
CA ALA A 837 -19.56 9.12 28.90
C ALA A 837 -18.71 10.15 29.65
N GLU A 838 -19.13 11.42 29.65
CA GLU A 838 -18.42 12.49 30.36
C GLU A 838 -18.55 12.33 31.88
N MET A 839 -19.73 11.94 32.40
CA MET A 839 -19.93 11.68 33.82
C MET A 839 -19.07 10.52 34.32
N VAL A 840 -19.02 9.42 33.58
CA VAL A 840 -18.18 8.25 33.89
C VAL A 840 -16.70 8.63 33.89
N ALA A 841 -16.24 9.38 32.87
CA ALA A 841 -14.85 9.83 32.80
C ALA A 841 -14.48 10.75 33.99
N VAL A 842 -15.38 11.65 34.41
CA VAL A 842 -15.17 12.52 35.58
C VAL A 842 -15.15 11.71 36.88
N PHE A 843 -16.01 10.70 37.00
CA PHE A 843 -16.04 9.83 38.18
C PHE A 843 -14.73 9.07 38.36
N LEU A 844 -14.19 8.50 37.27
CA LEU A 844 -12.95 7.73 37.28
C LEU A 844 -11.67 8.59 37.31
N ALA A 845 -11.77 9.91 37.05
CA ALA A 845 -10.62 10.80 37.00
C ALA A 845 -10.08 11.12 38.40
N PRO A 846 -8.83 10.75 38.71
CA PRO A 846 -8.22 11.15 39.97
C PRO A 846 -7.86 12.63 39.99
N LYS A 847 -7.96 13.28 41.15
CA LYS A 847 -7.56 14.68 41.34
C LYS A 847 -6.39 14.78 42.32
N GLY A 848 -5.47 15.70 42.07
CA GLY A 848 -4.28 15.92 42.90
C GLY A 848 -4.58 16.49 44.30
N SER A 849 -5.79 16.99 44.54
CA SER A 849 -6.28 17.46 45.84
C SER A 849 -7.60 16.76 46.13
N GLY A 850 -7.74 16.15 47.32
CA GLY A 850 -8.86 15.28 47.68
C GLY A 850 -10.25 15.88 47.45
N GLY A 851 -11.25 14.99 47.30
CA GLY A 851 -12.63 15.32 46.98
C GLY A 851 -13.20 14.57 45.77
N THR A 852 -12.64 13.41 45.38
CA THR A 852 -13.26 12.55 44.34
C THR A 852 -13.92 11.30 44.95
N PRO A 853 -14.96 10.74 44.30
CA PRO A 853 -15.62 9.51 44.75
C PRO A 853 -14.66 8.30 44.89
N ILE A 854 -13.53 8.35 44.17
CA ILE A 854 -12.59 7.24 44.07
C ILE A 854 -11.34 7.38 44.97
N ASP A 855 -11.15 8.51 45.65
CA ASP A 855 -9.93 8.82 46.41
C ASP A 855 -9.56 7.76 47.46
N LYS A 856 -10.55 7.12 48.08
CA LYS A 856 -10.33 6.07 49.10
C LYS A 856 -9.77 4.78 48.48
N TYR A 857 -10.11 4.51 47.23
CA TYR A 857 -9.90 3.26 46.51
C TYR A 857 -8.81 3.36 45.42
N GLN A 858 -8.25 4.54 45.25
CA GLN A 858 -7.20 4.82 44.29
C GLN A 858 -5.94 3.97 44.57
N THR A 859 -5.38 3.40 43.51
CA THR A 859 -4.12 2.67 43.51
C THR A 859 -3.33 3.01 42.25
N LEU A 860 -2.13 2.43 42.09
CA LEU A 860 -1.40 2.45 40.84
C LEU A 860 -1.92 1.32 39.95
N ILE A 861 -2.38 1.65 38.75
CA ILE A 861 -2.85 0.68 37.76
C ILE A 861 -1.78 0.45 36.70
N HIS A 862 -1.79 -0.70 36.03
CA HIS A 862 -0.90 -1.00 34.91
C HIS A 862 -1.30 -0.18 33.66
N GLY A 863 -2.60 -0.07 33.38
CA GLY A 863 -3.17 0.81 32.36
C GLY A 863 -3.17 0.29 30.92
N ASP A 864 -2.50 -0.83 30.62
CA ASP A 864 -2.55 -1.53 29.32
C ASP A 864 -2.54 -3.06 29.53
N VAL A 865 -3.45 -3.54 30.38
CA VAL A 865 -3.52 -4.97 30.73
C VAL A 865 -4.13 -5.78 29.59
N LYS A 866 -3.37 -6.75 29.10
CA LYS A 866 -3.78 -7.71 28.06
C LYS A 866 -2.80 -8.89 28.03
N SER A 867 -3.17 -10.00 27.40
CA SER A 867 -2.34 -11.22 27.34
C SER A 867 -1.00 -10.93 26.68
N GLU A 868 -0.95 -10.04 25.70
CA GLU A 868 0.27 -9.67 24.98
C GLU A 868 1.28 -8.90 25.83
N ASN A 869 0.88 -8.45 27.03
CA ASN A 869 1.70 -7.70 27.97
C ASN A 869 2.07 -8.52 29.22
N LEU A 870 1.99 -9.85 29.15
CA LEU A 870 2.46 -10.73 30.21
C LEU A 870 3.25 -11.93 29.70
N PHE A 871 4.16 -12.43 30.54
CA PHE A 871 4.79 -13.73 30.41
C PHE A 871 4.30 -14.67 31.51
N THR A 872 4.28 -15.98 31.25
CA THR A 872 3.92 -17.01 32.22
C THR A 872 5.02 -18.05 32.38
N SER A 873 5.04 -18.71 33.54
CA SER A 873 5.80 -19.95 33.70
C SER A 873 5.23 -21.04 32.79
N THR A 874 6.00 -22.10 32.50
CA THR A 874 5.52 -23.23 31.67
C THR A 874 4.27 -23.89 32.25
N SER A 875 4.05 -23.78 33.56
CA SER A 875 2.85 -24.28 34.24
C SER A 875 1.64 -23.34 34.15
N GLY A 876 1.84 -22.08 33.74
CA GLY A 876 0.83 -21.03 33.74
C GLY A 876 0.47 -20.46 35.12
N LYS A 877 1.06 -20.98 36.22
CA LYS A 877 0.71 -20.58 37.59
C LYS A 877 1.34 -19.28 38.07
N ASP A 878 2.43 -18.85 37.42
CA ASP A 878 3.15 -17.64 37.76
C ASP A 878 3.19 -16.76 36.53
N VAL A 879 2.99 -15.45 36.72
CA VAL A 879 3.00 -14.48 35.63
C VAL A 879 3.82 -13.25 35.99
N ALA A 880 4.37 -12.59 34.98
CA ALA A 880 5.04 -11.31 35.09
C ALA A 880 4.53 -10.37 33.98
N PHE A 881 4.00 -9.22 34.38
CA PHE A 881 3.55 -8.17 33.45
C PHE A 881 4.69 -7.27 33.00
N TYR A 882 4.54 -6.69 31.81
CA TYR A 882 5.47 -5.71 31.23
C TYR A 882 4.72 -4.65 30.42
N ASP A 883 5.44 -3.59 29.99
CA ASP A 883 4.90 -2.45 29.24
C ASP A 883 4.04 -1.50 30.10
N PHE A 884 4.64 -0.92 31.15
CA PHE A 884 4.00 0.02 32.08
C PHE A 884 3.91 1.47 31.56
N GLN A 885 3.75 1.66 30.25
CA GLN A 885 3.70 2.99 29.59
C GLN A 885 2.55 3.88 30.05
N TYR A 886 1.44 3.25 30.45
CA TYR A 886 0.22 3.93 30.86
C TYR A 886 -0.04 3.76 32.36
N THR A 887 0.98 3.40 33.14
CA THR A 887 0.84 3.27 34.58
C THR A 887 0.60 4.63 35.23
N GLY A 888 -0.33 4.68 36.17
CA GLY A 888 -0.75 5.92 36.80
C GLY A 888 -1.80 5.66 37.86
N LEU A 889 -2.31 6.74 38.45
CA LEU A 889 -3.31 6.58 39.49
C LEU A 889 -4.67 6.24 38.89
N GLY A 890 -5.43 5.36 39.56
CA GLY A 890 -6.76 4.98 39.10
C GLY A 890 -7.37 3.90 39.99
N LEU A 891 -8.48 3.31 39.53
CA LEU A 891 -9.09 2.16 40.17
C LEU A 891 -8.64 0.87 39.49
N GLY A 892 -8.25 -0.14 40.26
CA GLY A 892 -7.82 -1.44 39.72
C GLY A 892 -8.87 -2.15 38.84
N VAL A 893 -10.17 -1.84 39.02
CA VAL A 893 -11.24 -2.33 38.13
C VAL A 893 -11.13 -1.82 36.68
N CYS A 894 -10.42 -0.71 36.43
CA CYS A 894 -10.16 -0.23 35.07
C CYS A 894 -9.26 -1.20 34.29
N ASP A 895 -8.25 -1.76 34.97
CA ASP A 895 -7.40 -2.82 34.42
C ASP A 895 -8.20 -4.11 34.20
N LEU A 896 -9.11 -4.45 35.14
CA LEU A 896 -9.97 -5.62 35.01
C LEU A 896 -10.92 -5.51 33.81
N ALA A 897 -11.49 -4.33 33.53
CA ALA A 897 -12.45 -4.16 32.44
C ALA A 897 -11.81 -4.50 31.09
N LYS A 898 -10.58 -4.00 30.90
CA LYS A 898 -9.76 -4.33 29.74
C LYS A 898 -9.36 -5.80 29.73
N TYR A 899 -8.91 -6.33 30.86
CA TYR A 899 -8.44 -7.71 31.00
C TYR A 899 -9.54 -8.74 30.69
N PHE A 900 -10.74 -8.56 31.23
CA PHE A 900 -11.89 -9.45 31.00
C PHE A 900 -12.32 -9.41 29.54
N THR A 901 -12.25 -8.23 28.91
CA THR A 901 -12.58 -8.09 27.50
C THR A 901 -11.53 -8.73 26.61
N CYS A 902 -10.24 -8.52 26.88
CA CYS A 902 -9.17 -8.86 25.93
C CYS A 902 -8.52 -10.24 26.15
N SER A 903 -8.63 -10.82 27.35
CA SER A 903 -7.72 -11.91 27.75
C SER A 903 -8.38 -13.07 28.50
N VAL A 904 -9.57 -12.88 29.05
CA VAL A 904 -10.32 -13.93 29.76
C VAL A 904 -11.19 -14.72 28.78
N PRO A 905 -11.25 -16.06 28.85
CA PRO A 905 -12.17 -16.84 28.03
C PRO A 905 -13.62 -16.44 28.27
N LEU A 906 -14.38 -16.32 27.19
CA LEU A 906 -15.82 -16.09 27.27
C LEU A 906 -16.51 -17.16 28.14
N SER A 907 -16.06 -18.42 28.06
CA SER A 907 -16.56 -19.53 28.87
C SER A 907 -16.33 -19.37 30.39
N MET A 908 -15.42 -18.49 30.82
CA MET A 908 -15.23 -18.14 32.23
C MET A 908 -16.09 -16.96 32.66
N LEU A 909 -16.65 -16.18 31.72
CA LEU A 909 -17.48 -15.01 32.00
C LEU A 909 -18.97 -15.35 31.98
N VAL A 910 -19.40 -16.18 31.03
CA VAL A 910 -20.81 -16.52 30.80
C VAL A 910 -21.07 -18.03 30.92
N ALA A 911 -22.27 -18.39 31.38
CA ALA A 911 -22.66 -19.79 31.54
C ALA A 911 -22.97 -20.47 30.18
N ASP A 912 -23.58 -19.71 29.26
CA ASP A 912 -23.93 -20.16 27.92
C ASP A 912 -23.01 -19.54 26.88
N GLN A 913 -22.70 -20.30 25.82
CA GLN A 913 -21.83 -19.83 24.73
C GLN A 913 -22.49 -18.73 23.88
N HIS A 914 -23.82 -18.57 23.98
CA HIS A 914 -24.57 -17.52 23.30
C HIS A 914 -24.85 -16.35 24.25
N VAL A 915 -24.38 -15.16 23.88
CA VAL A 915 -24.59 -13.94 24.67
C VAL A 915 -25.89 -13.24 24.24
N PRO A 916 -26.87 -13.05 25.13
CA PRO A 916 -28.10 -12.33 24.81
C PRO A 916 -27.86 -10.82 24.66
N GLU A 917 -28.82 -10.09 24.06
CA GLU A 917 -28.72 -8.63 23.82
C GLU A 917 -28.46 -7.81 25.08
N LYS A 918 -29.06 -8.21 26.21
CA LYS A 918 -28.81 -7.67 27.56
C LYS A 918 -28.45 -8.80 28.50
N LEU A 919 -27.35 -8.63 29.22
CA LEU A 919 -26.83 -9.65 30.12
C LEU A 919 -26.59 -9.04 31.51
N PRO A 920 -27.32 -9.47 32.56
CA PRO A 920 -26.94 -9.16 33.93
C PRO A 920 -25.66 -9.92 34.32
N MET A 921 -24.96 -9.46 35.37
CA MET A 921 -23.72 -10.11 35.85
C MET A 921 -23.96 -11.61 36.08
N GLN A 922 -23.13 -12.44 35.46
CA GLN A 922 -23.20 -13.89 35.56
C GLN A 922 -22.29 -14.42 36.67
N THR A 923 -22.51 -15.66 37.08
CA THR A 923 -21.71 -16.30 38.14
C THR A 923 -20.22 -16.38 37.82
N GLY A 924 -19.85 -16.57 36.55
CA GLY A 924 -18.44 -16.62 36.12
C GLY A 924 -17.72 -15.28 36.33
N GLU A 925 -18.29 -14.20 35.79
CA GLU A 925 -17.84 -12.81 36.02
C GLU A 925 -17.73 -12.51 37.53
N GLU A 926 -18.78 -12.84 38.30
CA GLU A 926 -18.81 -12.59 39.75
C GLU A 926 -17.69 -13.35 40.50
N GLN A 927 -17.44 -14.62 40.16
CA GLN A 927 -16.39 -15.42 40.80
C GLN A 927 -14.99 -14.85 40.57
N LEU A 928 -14.70 -14.40 39.34
CA LEU A 928 -13.41 -13.78 39.02
C LEU A 928 -13.22 -12.45 39.76
N LEU A 929 -14.29 -11.63 39.82
CA LEU A 929 -14.30 -10.38 40.58
C LEU A 929 -14.13 -10.63 42.09
N ARG A 930 -14.80 -11.64 42.65
CA ARG A 930 -14.67 -12.02 44.07
C ARG A 930 -13.25 -12.44 44.40
N ARG A 931 -12.62 -13.28 43.57
CA ARG A 931 -11.22 -13.68 43.75
C ARG A 931 -10.29 -12.47 43.81
N TYR A 932 -10.42 -11.57 42.84
CA TYR A 932 -9.63 -10.34 42.82
C TYR A 932 -9.86 -9.49 44.07
N TRP A 933 -11.13 -9.29 44.45
CA TRP A 933 -11.52 -8.44 45.59
C TRP A 933 -11.03 -9.00 46.93
N GLU A 934 -11.18 -10.31 47.17
CA GLU A 934 -10.69 -10.97 48.38
C GLU A 934 -9.17 -10.80 48.50
N ARG A 935 -8.44 -11.07 47.42
CA ARG A 935 -6.98 -10.97 47.39
C ARG A 935 -6.48 -9.53 47.51
N LEU A 936 -7.21 -8.57 46.93
CA LEU A 936 -6.92 -7.15 47.06
C LEU A 936 -7.02 -6.69 48.53
N ARG A 937 -8.02 -7.19 49.28
CA ARG A 937 -8.18 -6.87 50.70
C ARG A 937 -7.08 -7.49 51.57
N GLU A 938 -6.63 -8.70 51.24
CA GLU A 938 -5.50 -9.34 51.92
C GLU A 938 -4.20 -8.55 51.75
N THR A 939 -4.01 -7.89 50.60
CA THR A 939 -2.76 -7.23 50.23
C THR A 939 -2.75 -5.71 50.46
N GLY A 940 -3.92 -5.05 50.44
CA GLY A 940 -4.05 -3.59 50.42
C GLY A 940 -4.29 -2.90 51.78
N GLU A 941 -4.47 -3.65 52.87
CA GLU A 941 -4.69 -3.15 54.24
C GLU A 941 -5.84 -2.12 54.37
N ARG A 942 -6.79 -2.08 53.42
CA ARG A 942 -7.94 -1.18 53.40
C ARG A 942 -9.24 -1.92 53.10
N GLU A 943 -10.34 -1.33 53.57
CA GLU A 943 -11.67 -1.88 53.36
C GLU A 943 -12.25 -1.42 52.01
N TYR A 944 -12.59 -2.37 51.14
CA TYR A 944 -13.41 -2.16 49.95
C TYR A 944 -14.73 -2.89 50.17
N ASP A 945 -15.82 -2.15 50.38
CA ASP A 945 -17.14 -2.78 50.41
C ASP A 945 -17.48 -3.41 49.04
N TRP A 946 -18.10 -4.58 49.05
CA TRP A 946 -18.41 -5.34 47.83
C TRP A 946 -19.41 -4.62 46.92
N ALA A 947 -20.45 -4.00 47.50
CA ALA A 947 -21.44 -3.27 46.69
C ALA A 947 -20.80 -2.05 46.03
N THR A 948 -19.95 -1.32 46.76
CA THR A 948 -19.18 -0.19 46.21
C THR A 948 -18.21 -0.65 45.11
N PHE A 949 -17.53 -1.79 45.31
CA PHE A 949 -16.64 -2.38 44.31
C PHE A 949 -17.35 -2.70 43.00
N ILE A 950 -18.55 -3.30 43.07
CA ILE A 950 -19.36 -3.61 41.90
C ILE A 950 -19.80 -2.33 41.17
N ARG A 951 -20.22 -1.28 41.89
CA ARG A 951 -20.57 -0.01 41.24
C ARG A 951 -19.38 0.61 40.51
N HIS A 952 -18.18 0.52 41.08
CA HIS A 952 -16.96 0.97 40.41
C HIS A 952 -16.59 0.11 39.18
N TRP A 953 -16.79 -1.22 39.27
CA TRP A 953 -16.63 -2.14 38.14
C TRP A 953 -17.54 -1.77 36.97
N GLU A 954 -18.82 -1.52 37.25
CA GLU A 954 -19.81 -1.13 36.23
C GLU A 954 -19.44 0.20 35.55
N VAL A 955 -18.97 1.19 36.32
CA VAL A 955 -18.46 2.46 35.77
C VAL A 955 -17.24 2.25 34.87
N ALA A 956 -16.31 1.37 35.26
CA ALA A 956 -15.14 1.03 34.44
C ALA A 956 -15.51 0.32 33.12
N LEU A 957 -16.50 -0.58 33.14
CA LEU A 957 -17.01 -1.23 31.93
C LEU A 957 -17.62 -0.23 30.94
N VAL A 958 -18.39 0.74 31.44
CA VAL A 958 -18.99 1.79 30.59
C VAL A 958 -17.91 2.68 29.96
N ASP A 959 -16.86 3.05 30.70
CA ASP A 959 -15.74 3.82 30.11
C ASP A 959 -14.96 3.00 29.06
N TRP A 960 -14.74 1.72 29.32
CA TRP A 960 -14.05 0.82 28.40
C TRP A 960 -14.85 0.62 27.11
N LEU A 961 -16.16 0.42 27.20
CA LEU A 961 -17.03 0.36 26.03
C LEU A 961 -17.04 1.69 25.28
N ARG A 962 -17.16 2.83 25.96
CA ARG A 962 -17.07 4.15 25.31
C ARG A 962 -15.79 4.26 24.48
N PHE A 963 -14.67 3.82 25.02
CA PHE A 963 -13.41 3.81 24.29
C PHE A 963 -13.47 2.90 23.06
N GLN A 964 -13.94 1.65 23.19
CA GLN A 964 -14.06 0.74 22.05
C GLN A 964 -15.05 1.24 20.98
N ALA A 965 -16.19 1.80 21.37
CA ALA A 965 -17.14 2.39 20.42
C ALA A 965 -16.52 3.54 19.59
N SER A 966 -15.57 4.28 20.16
CA SER A 966 -14.89 5.40 19.49
C SER A 966 -13.64 5.03 18.69
N TRP A 967 -13.09 3.83 18.88
CA TRP A 967 -11.80 3.42 18.30
C TRP A 967 -11.88 2.12 17.50
N GLY A 968 -12.84 1.25 17.81
CA GLY A 968 -13.01 -0.09 17.27
C GLY A 968 -13.30 -1.12 18.36
N PHE A 969 -13.96 -2.23 18.02
CA PHE A 969 -14.27 -3.30 18.95
C PHE A 969 -13.34 -4.50 18.77
N TRP A 970 -12.91 -5.13 19.87
CA TRP A 970 -12.11 -6.35 19.88
C TRP A 970 -12.22 -7.09 21.23
N GLY A 971 -11.90 -8.38 21.23
CA GLY A 971 -12.04 -9.27 22.39
C GLY A 971 -13.49 -9.74 22.57
N ASN A 972 -13.91 -9.97 23.82
CA ASN A 972 -15.25 -10.37 24.22
C ASN A 972 -16.27 -9.21 24.06
N THR A 973 -16.39 -8.68 22.85
CA THR A 973 -17.20 -7.51 22.51
C THR A 973 -18.67 -7.76 22.80
N GLU A 974 -19.22 -8.90 22.36
CA GLU A 974 -20.63 -9.23 22.58
C GLU A 974 -20.99 -9.24 24.07
N TRP A 975 -20.10 -9.79 24.91
CA TRP A 975 -20.26 -9.76 26.37
C TRP A 975 -20.20 -8.34 26.92
N LEU A 976 -19.20 -7.55 26.52
CA LEU A 976 -19.05 -6.17 26.98
C LEU A 976 -20.28 -5.31 26.63
N GLU A 977 -20.72 -5.39 25.37
CA GLU A 977 -21.92 -4.69 24.91
C GLU A 977 -23.16 -5.12 25.69
N ALA A 978 -23.40 -6.43 25.82
CA ALA A 978 -24.56 -6.94 26.54
C ALA A 978 -24.57 -6.57 28.03
N ARG A 979 -23.39 -6.60 28.69
CA ARG A 979 -23.22 -6.15 30.06
C ARG A 979 -23.50 -4.66 30.20
N VAL A 980 -22.94 -3.82 29.32
CA VAL A 980 -23.16 -2.37 29.37
C VAL A 980 -24.60 -2.00 29.03
N ARG A 981 -25.28 -2.68 28.10
CA ARG A 981 -26.72 -2.46 27.87
C ARG A 981 -27.53 -2.75 29.14
N SER A 982 -27.14 -3.77 29.91
CA SER A 982 -27.77 -4.09 31.21
C SER A 982 -27.48 -3.01 32.26
N VAL A 983 -26.23 -2.57 32.39
CA VAL A 983 -25.82 -1.52 33.34
C VAL A 983 -26.51 -0.19 33.02
N LEU A 984 -26.54 0.20 31.74
CA LEU A 984 -27.23 1.40 31.32
C LEU A 984 -28.74 1.29 31.53
N SER A 985 -29.33 0.10 31.60
CA SER A 985 -30.76 -0.04 31.93
C SER A 985 -31.07 -0.04 33.42
N ASP A 986 -30.07 -0.06 34.30
CA ASP A 986 -30.23 0.01 35.75
C ASP A 986 -30.43 1.47 36.21
N GLU A 987 -31.64 1.80 36.68
CA GLU A 987 -31.98 3.12 37.20
C GLU A 987 -31.22 3.47 38.49
N GLU A 988 -30.92 2.47 39.32
CA GLU A 988 -30.16 2.66 40.56
C GLU A 988 -28.71 3.03 40.25
N TRP A 989 -28.10 2.36 39.25
CA TRP A 989 -26.76 2.71 38.77
C TRP A 989 -26.69 4.13 38.21
N ARG A 990 -27.69 4.52 37.40
CA ARG A 990 -27.77 5.91 36.88
C ARG A 990 -27.90 6.92 38.02
N GLY A 991 -28.75 6.64 39.00
CA GLY A 991 -28.91 7.46 40.20
C GLY A 991 -27.62 7.55 41.03
N PHE A 992 -26.88 6.45 41.17
CA PHE A 992 -25.57 6.40 41.81
C PHE A 992 -24.55 7.29 41.09
N LEU A 993 -24.48 7.21 39.76
CA LEU A 993 -23.55 8.04 38.98
C LEU A 993 -23.88 9.54 39.10
N ILE A 994 -25.17 9.89 39.07
CA ILE A 994 -25.65 11.28 39.16
C ILE A 994 -25.44 11.85 40.57
N SER A 995 -25.75 11.09 41.62
CA SER A 995 -25.66 11.54 43.02
C SER A 995 -24.22 11.82 43.48
N ASN A 996 -23.23 11.10 42.92
CA ASN A 996 -21.82 11.32 43.21
C ASN A 996 -21.21 12.55 42.48
N ARG A 997 -22.03 13.39 41.84
CA ARG A 997 -21.62 14.65 41.17
C ARG A 997 -21.57 15.86 42.12
N VAL A 998 -22.18 15.79 43.30
CA VAL A 998 -22.64 16.99 44.04
C VAL A 998 -21.53 17.87 44.65
N GLU A 999 -20.27 17.45 44.75
CA GLU A 999 -19.24 18.28 45.42
C GLU A 999 -18.24 19.02 44.51
N THR A 1000 -18.33 18.91 43.18
CA THR A 1000 -17.32 19.53 42.28
C THR A 1000 -17.78 20.75 41.48
N LEU A 1001 -18.96 21.29 41.79
CA LEU A 1001 -19.54 22.46 41.11
C LEU A 1001 -19.03 23.83 41.60
N ALA A 1002 -18.18 23.91 42.62
CA ALA A 1002 -17.75 25.21 43.18
C ALA A 1002 -16.38 25.74 42.70
N CYS A 1003 -15.47 24.93 42.13
CA CYS A 1003 -14.11 25.40 41.81
C CYS A 1003 -13.72 25.39 40.32
N ALA A 1004 -14.43 24.70 39.43
CA ALA A 1004 -14.01 24.61 38.02
C ALA A 1004 -14.62 25.69 37.12
N PHE A 1005 -15.74 26.31 37.50
CA PHE A 1005 -16.45 27.26 36.64
C PHE A 1005 -15.88 28.68 36.65
N TYR A 1006 -14.97 29.02 37.58
CA TYR A 1006 -14.33 30.35 37.63
C TYR A 1006 -12.89 30.40 37.08
N ALA A 1007 -12.23 29.25 36.88
CA ALA A 1007 -10.84 29.23 36.43
C ALA A 1007 -10.67 29.13 34.90
N TRP A 1008 -11.72 28.76 34.15
CA TRP A 1008 -11.60 28.46 32.72
C TRP A 1008 -12.31 29.45 31.78
N TRP A 1009 -12.99 30.48 32.33
CA TRP A 1009 -13.71 31.47 31.55
C TRP A 1009 -13.27 32.92 31.85
N SER A 1010 -11.95 33.16 31.91
CA SER A 1010 -11.43 34.54 32.01
C SER A 1010 -10.05 34.83 31.40
N HIS A 1011 -9.37 33.89 30.72
CA HIS A 1011 -8.12 34.19 30.02
C HIS A 1011 -8.10 33.56 28.62
N GLY A 1012 -8.35 34.37 27.59
CA GLY A 1012 -8.25 33.90 26.20
C GLY A 1012 -8.97 34.68 25.11
N MET A 1013 -9.40 35.92 25.34
CA MET A 1013 -9.64 36.88 24.24
C MET A 1013 -9.20 38.28 24.70
N ILE A 1014 -7.88 38.52 24.61
CA ILE A 1014 -7.35 39.86 24.41
C ILE A 1014 -6.50 39.78 23.13
N VAL A 1015 -7.03 40.41 22.09
CA VAL A 1015 -6.26 40.86 20.94
C VAL A 1015 -5.34 41.96 21.47
N GLU A 1016 -4.08 41.63 21.76
CA GLU A 1016 -3.04 42.60 22.07
C GLU A 1016 -2.42 43.10 20.76
N ILE A 1017 -2.85 44.30 20.36
CA ILE A 1017 -2.15 45.15 19.41
C ILE A 1017 -0.92 45.71 20.14
N TYR A 1018 0.28 45.40 19.65
CA TYR A 1018 1.52 45.97 20.21
C TYR A 1018 1.59 47.50 20.03
N PRO A 1019 2.08 48.24 21.04
CA PRO A 1019 2.23 49.69 20.96
C PRO A 1019 3.53 50.05 20.23
N THR A 1020 3.44 50.92 19.23
CA THR A 1020 4.61 51.63 18.69
C THR A 1020 4.76 52.97 19.42
N THR A 1021 6.00 53.21 19.82
CA THR A 1021 6.54 54.45 20.38
C THR A 1021 6.34 55.64 19.45
N LEU A 1022 5.69 56.71 19.94
CA LEU A 1022 5.96 58.08 19.47
C LEU A 1022 5.61 59.09 20.58
N PRO A 1023 6.49 60.06 20.90
CA PRO A 1023 6.23 61.04 21.95
C PRO A 1023 5.62 62.35 21.40
N LEU A 1024 5.00 63.08 22.34
CA LEU A 1024 4.80 64.53 22.39
C LEU A 1024 3.57 65.17 21.70
N LEU A 1025 2.92 65.99 22.55
CA LEU A 1025 2.12 67.20 22.31
C LEU A 1025 0.58 67.08 22.26
N SER A 1026 0.01 67.43 23.43
CA SER A 1026 -0.87 68.60 23.59
C SER A 1026 -2.35 68.50 23.22
N SER A 1027 -3.15 68.64 24.29
CA SER A 1027 -4.38 69.46 24.44
C SER A 1027 -5.75 68.76 24.46
N LYS A 1028 -6.34 68.82 25.66
CA LYS A 1028 -7.73 69.18 26.00
C LYS A 1028 -8.88 68.53 25.21
N ALA A 1029 -9.66 67.67 25.88
CA ALA A 1029 -11.01 67.99 26.39
C ALA A 1029 -11.85 66.73 26.66
N THR A 1030 -12.57 66.77 27.77
CA THR A 1030 -13.54 65.84 28.38
C THR A 1030 -14.93 65.88 27.70
N PRO A 1031 -16.01 65.28 28.26
CA PRO A 1031 -16.37 63.86 28.45
C PRO A 1031 -17.81 63.58 27.91
N ASP A 1032 -18.35 62.34 27.98
CA ASP A 1032 -19.70 62.08 28.56
C ASP A 1032 -20.28 60.65 28.36
N ASN A 1033 -20.71 60.09 29.51
CA ASN A 1033 -21.93 59.30 29.82
C ASN A 1033 -22.33 58.07 28.99
N LYS A 1034 -22.43 56.83 29.54
CA LYS A 1034 -23.15 56.22 30.70
C LYS A 1034 -24.45 55.49 30.28
N ILE A 1035 -24.76 54.43 31.06
CA ILE A 1035 -26.06 53.74 31.29
C ILE A 1035 -26.40 52.56 30.34
N ALA A 1036 -26.98 51.41 30.70
CA ALA A 1036 -26.92 50.43 31.82
C ALA A 1036 -28.07 49.40 31.61
N LYS A 1037 -27.79 48.09 31.81
CA LYS A 1037 -28.60 46.99 32.42
C LYS A 1037 -29.95 46.47 31.85
N ILE A 1038 -30.19 45.19 32.22
CA ILE A 1038 -31.44 44.36 32.41
C ILE A 1038 -31.64 43.28 31.30
N ILE A 1039 -31.35 41.98 31.49
CA ILE A 1039 -31.89 40.85 32.33
C ILE A 1039 -33.10 40.10 31.71
N PHE A 1040 -32.84 38.83 31.34
CA PHE A 1040 -33.63 37.56 31.34
C PHE A 1040 -35.16 37.51 31.18
N LEU A 1041 -35.66 36.64 30.27
CA LEU A 1041 -36.52 35.46 30.60
C LEU A 1041 -36.87 34.58 29.36
N PHE A 1042 -36.85 33.25 29.58
CA PHE A 1042 -37.35 32.17 28.72
C PHE A 1042 -38.89 32.05 28.80
N ASN A 1043 -39.59 31.65 27.72
CA ASN A 1043 -40.35 30.38 27.59
C ASN A 1043 -41.29 30.30 26.36
N ASN A 1044 -41.18 29.19 25.62
CA ASN A 1044 -42.19 28.32 25.02
C ASN A 1044 -43.51 28.79 24.33
N THR A 1045 -43.82 28.04 23.25
CA THR A 1045 -45.12 27.65 22.62
C THR A 1045 -45.69 28.35 21.37
N LYS A 1046 -45.77 27.50 20.31
CA LYS A 1046 -46.84 27.25 19.32
C LYS A 1046 -47.09 28.20 18.13
N LEU A 1047 -46.86 27.60 16.94
CA LEU A 1047 -47.74 27.49 15.76
C LEU A 1047 -48.50 28.74 15.26
N LEU A 1048 -48.21 29.14 14.00
CA LEU A 1048 -49.22 29.61 13.03
C LEU A 1048 -48.66 29.59 11.60
N GLU A 1049 -49.49 29.12 10.66
CA GLU A 1049 -49.24 28.95 9.23
C GLU A 1049 -49.40 30.24 8.40
N TRP A 1050 -48.68 30.27 7.26
CA TRP A 1050 -49.01 30.88 5.93
C TRP A 1050 -49.01 32.44 5.77
N PRO A 1051 -49.09 33.05 4.55
CA PRO A 1051 -48.42 32.84 3.24
C PRO A 1051 -47.65 34.02 2.62
N SER A 1052 -46.76 33.63 1.69
CA SER A 1052 -46.56 34.16 0.32
C SER A 1052 -46.04 35.60 0.09
N GLY A 1053 -45.02 35.71 -0.77
CA GLY A 1053 -44.91 36.86 -1.65
C GLY A 1053 -43.51 37.26 -2.08
N LYS A 1054 -43.04 36.68 -3.20
CA LYS A 1054 -42.14 37.24 -4.23
C LYS A 1054 -40.77 37.78 -3.77
N ALA A 1055 -39.70 37.03 -3.96
CA ALA A 1055 -38.95 36.87 -5.22
C ALA A 1055 -38.01 38.05 -5.56
N SER A 1056 -36.71 37.76 -5.44
CA SER A 1056 -35.77 37.63 -6.56
C SER A 1056 -34.53 38.53 -6.55
N HIS A 1057 -33.40 37.86 -6.82
CA HIS A 1057 -32.10 38.34 -7.32
C HIS A 1057 -31.17 39.11 -6.37
N LEU A 1058 -29.99 38.52 -6.15
CA LEU A 1058 -28.63 39.07 -6.41
C LEU A 1058 -27.64 38.06 -5.79
N TYR A 1059 -27.04 37.21 -6.63
CA TYR A 1059 -25.67 37.34 -7.18
C TYR A 1059 -24.57 37.10 -6.15
#